data_AF-A0AAU3SAC5-F1
#
_entry.id   AF-A0AAU3SAC5-F1
#
_cell.length_a   1.000
_cell.length_b   1.000
_cell.length_c   1.000
_cell.angle_alpha   90.00
_cell.angle_beta   90.00
_cell.angle_gamma   90.00
#
_symmetry.space_group_name_H-M   'P 1'
#
loop_
_entity.id
_entity.type
_entity.pdbx_description
1 polymer ?
#
loop_
_entity_poly.entity_id
_entity_poly.type
_entity_poly.pdbx_seq_one_letter_code
_entity_poly.pdbx_strand_id
1 'polypeptide(L)'
;MSRRRLFALGGGALGAATTASLLPPSLQTAMAAGPPAGGLGAVKHVVILMQENRSFDHYFGTLRGVRGFGDRNALQLPGGKPVFEQPGPLGSTVLPFPVRGAAATQHKDLQYIGALDHSWGGGAKAWNGGWMDNWVSAKTSATMAYYDRQDIPLHYELADTFTVCDAYYSSIHSSTSPNRNHLWSGKTGFEPGGQRAVGNDAYDEGTHPGYDWGTYAERLEKAGRSWKTYTEWENFTDNQIEFFTTFKAIARKALARTGGHTFMESFYSVVRDAPSDAERQRLLGLLDQGVATLTTAERSLFERGLRRVPTGTLADAFGQDVAAGTLPEVSYLVPSALDSEHPSVSSPVHSATIVYKVLDALGKHPDVWRHTVVLINYDENDGFFDHIPPPVAPPEVTDEQWQGKPTGLGARVPMLVVSPWSVGGYVCSEVFDHTSVIRFLERWTGVREPNISAWRRTVAGDLTSAFDFRRGRPRPAVHRPGPIPPMSGRWRPEPPAQQHMPVQEEGTRPARPLPYQPDAYAKVAGGALQVQLSNTGRASAHFALYPYAKEFAAPQHKDVRGKDQWTVPLTGAYRFTVTGPNGFRREFEGAGDADGAEVTTYLDHHDRDVHLILRNRGQRPVTFVVRPLGYADETDLRDWERSVTVKPGRSRAVVHSAADAHGWYDLEVTADGGSPFRRRLMGHIENGRPSVSG
;
A
#
# COMPACT_ATOMS: atom_id res chain seq x y z
N MET A 1 -42.47 21.67 17.97
CA MET A 1 -42.90 21.39 16.58
C MET A 1 -41.75 20.69 15.86
N SER A 2 -41.88 19.38 15.61
CA SER A 2 -40.79 18.52 15.16
C SER A 2 -41.09 17.84 13.82
N ARG A 3 -39.98 17.48 13.17
CA ARG A 3 -39.75 16.88 11.84
C ARG A 3 -40.69 15.73 11.42
N ARG A 4 -41.86 16.04 10.88
CA ARG A 4 -42.62 15.13 9.97
C ARG A 4 -43.39 15.93 8.93
N ARG A 5 -42.74 16.22 7.80
CA ARG A 5 -43.37 16.56 6.51
C ARG A 5 -42.29 16.57 5.42
N LEU A 6 -42.01 15.40 4.86
CA LEU A 6 -41.39 15.29 3.53
C LEU A 6 -41.70 13.92 2.88
N PHE A 7 -42.96 13.48 2.95
CA PHE A 7 -43.48 12.35 2.17
C PHE A 7 -44.93 12.64 1.80
N ALA A 8 -45.12 13.48 0.79
CA ALA A 8 -46.32 13.56 -0.04
C ALA A 8 -46.00 14.49 -1.21
N LEU A 9 -46.41 14.08 -2.42
CA LEU A 9 -46.07 14.61 -3.76
C LEU A 9 -44.81 13.92 -4.35
N GLY A 10 -44.89 13.05 -5.36
CA GLY A 10 -45.98 12.59 -6.21
C GLY A 10 -45.46 11.44 -7.09
N GLY A 11 -46.30 10.44 -7.33
CA GLY A 11 -46.00 9.33 -8.23
C GLY A 11 -46.09 9.74 -9.71
N GLY A 12 -45.29 9.07 -10.55
CA GLY A 12 -45.43 9.11 -12.00
C GLY A 12 -44.25 9.71 -12.76
N ALA A 13 -43.09 9.06 -12.72
CA ALA A 13 -42.11 9.04 -13.82
C ALA A 13 -41.15 7.86 -13.61
N LEU A 14 -41.05 6.95 -14.59
CA LEU A 14 -39.88 6.09 -14.76
C LEU A 14 -38.69 7.00 -15.07
N GLY A 15 -38.03 7.50 -14.03
CA GLY A 15 -36.87 8.38 -14.12
C GLY A 15 -35.65 7.66 -13.54
N ALA A 16 -34.58 7.59 -14.31
CA ALA A 16 -33.29 7.04 -13.90
C ALA A 16 -32.94 7.48 -12.48
N ALA A 17 -32.69 6.52 -11.58
CA ALA A 17 -32.11 6.81 -10.27
C ALA A 17 -30.73 7.44 -10.54
N THR A 18 -30.65 8.77 -10.46
CA THR A 18 -29.36 9.46 -10.48
C THR A 18 -28.60 9.00 -9.25
N THR A 19 -27.56 8.22 -9.46
CA THR A 19 -26.68 7.74 -8.39
C THR A 19 -25.99 8.96 -7.79
N ALA A 20 -26.37 9.31 -6.58
CA ALA A 20 -25.77 10.43 -5.88
C ALA A 20 -24.44 9.99 -5.25
N SER A 21 -23.40 10.76 -5.53
CA SER A 21 -22.04 10.59 -5.02
C SER A 21 -21.88 10.88 -3.53
N LEU A 22 -20.82 10.33 -2.93
CA LEU A 22 -20.36 10.56 -1.56
C LEU A 22 -19.23 11.54 -1.39
N LEU A 23 -18.54 11.85 -2.48
CA LEU A 23 -17.60 12.94 -2.43
C LEU A 23 -18.37 14.20 -2.02
N PRO A 24 -17.77 15.09 -1.21
CA PRO A 24 -18.39 16.35 -0.88
C PRO A 24 -18.91 17.06 -2.13
N PRO A 25 -20.15 17.60 -2.15
CA PRO A 25 -20.68 18.32 -3.31
C PRO A 25 -19.77 19.48 -3.77
N SER A 26 -19.08 20.10 -2.81
CA SER A 26 -18.05 21.11 -3.05
C SER A 26 -16.87 20.55 -3.87
N LEU A 27 -16.34 19.39 -3.50
CA LEU A 27 -15.27 18.70 -4.22
C LEU A 27 -15.73 18.31 -5.63
N GLN A 28 -16.93 17.76 -5.76
CA GLN A 28 -17.50 17.41 -7.07
C GLN A 28 -17.54 18.63 -8.01
N THR A 29 -17.92 19.79 -7.47
CA THR A 29 -17.93 21.06 -8.22
C THR A 29 -16.51 21.51 -8.57
N ALA A 30 -15.57 21.44 -7.62
CA ALA A 30 -14.19 21.85 -7.82
C ALA A 30 -13.43 20.99 -8.86
N MET A 31 -13.73 19.69 -8.92
CA MET A 31 -13.15 18.76 -9.88
C MET A 31 -13.49 19.10 -11.34
N ALA A 32 -14.60 19.80 -11.60
CA ALA A 32 -15.00 20.18 -12.96
C ALA A 32 -14.00 21.11 -13.66
N ALA A 33 -13.19 21.86 -12.89
CA ALA A 33 -12.18 22.77 -13.43
C ALA A 33 -10.94 22.07 -14.00
N GLY A 34 -10.74 20.78 -13.69
CA GLY A 34 -9.56 20.01 -14.09
C GLY A 34 -8.23 20.51 -13.46
N PRO A 35 -7.12 19.79 -13.71
CA PRO A 35 -5.80 20.22 -13.24
C PRO A 35 -5.25 21.42 -14.04
N PRO A 36 -4.50 22.32 -13.41
CA PRO A 36 -3.77 23.38 -14.09
C PRO A 36 -2.59 22.81 -14.90
N ALA A 37 -2.20 23.55 -15.94
CA ALA A 37 -0.99 23.25 -16.70
C ALA A 37 0.28 23.49 -15.87
N GLY A 38 1.40 22.85 -16.26
CA GLY A 38 2.71 22.99 -15.59
C GLY A 38 3.21 21.72 -14.90
N GLY A 39 2.44 20.64 -14.95
CA GLY A 39 2.81 19.34 -14.40
C GLY A 39 3.13 19.37 -12.89
N LEU A 40 4.21 18.71 -12.45
CA LEU A 40 4.59 18.68 -11.03
C LEU A 40 4.83 20.09 -10.45
N GLY A 41 5.34 21.03 -11.26
CA GLY A 41 5.55 22.42 -10.83
C GLY A 41 4.26 23.21 -10.59
N ALA A 42 3.11 22.68 -11.00
CA ALA A 42 1.81 23.28 -10.72
C ALA A 42 1.24 22.87 -9.35
N VAL A 43 1.86 21.91 -8.65
CA VAL A 43 1.50 21.59 -7.26
C VAL A 43 1.97 22.72 -6.35
N LYS A 44 1.08 23.20 -5.47
CA LYS A 44 1.37 24.20 -4.43
C LYS A 44 1.25 23.63 -3.02
N HIS A 45 0.41 22.61 -2.84
CA HIS A 45 0.14 22.02 -1.54
C HIS A 45 0.14 20.50 -1.61
N VAL A 46 0.80 19.86 -0.64
CA VAL A 46 0.72 18.42 -0.40
C VAL A 46 0.19 18.20 1.01
N VAL A 47 -0.97 17.56 1.10
CA VAL A 47 -1.66 17.20 2.34
C VAL A 47 -1.47 15.71 2.56
N ILE A 48 -0.94 15.34 3.71
CA ILE A 48 -0.65 13.95 4.09
C ILE A 48 -1.57 13.60 5.26
N LEU A 49 -2.46 12.65 5.05
CA LEU A 49 -3.32 12.07 6.08
C LEU A 49 -2.97 10.60 6.25
N MET A 50 -2.26 10.29 7.34
CA MET A 50 -1.92 8.92 7.72
C MET A 50 -2.90 8.43 8.78
N GLN A 51 -3.61 7.35 8.46
CA GLN A 51 -4.57 6.67 9.32
C GLN A 51 -3.98 5.38 9.91
N GLU A 52 -4.75 4.71 10.76
CA GLU A 52 -4.41 3.49 11.49
C GLU A 52 -5.49 2.42 11.33
N ASN A 53 -5.21 1.15 11.47
CA ASN A 53 -4.22 0.48 10.66
C ASN A 53 -5.01 -0.58 9.87
N ARG A 54 -4.76 -0.71 8.58
CA ARG A 54 -5.57 -1.56 7.68
C ARG A 54 -4.68 -2.18 6.63
N SER A 55 -4.83 -3.49 6.41
CA SER A 55 -4.20 -4.13 5.25
C SER A 55 -4.93 -3.75 3.97
N PHE A 56 -4.23 -3.84 2.83
CA PHE A 56 -4.86 -3.58 1.53
C PHE A 56 -5.98 -4.58 1.23
N ASP A 57 -5.76 -5.88 1.36
CA ASP A 57 -6.81 -6.88 1.10
C ASP A 57 -8.02 -6.75 2.04
N HIS A 58 -7.80 -6.34 3.29
CA HIS A 58 -8.88 -6.11 4.24
C HIS A 58 -9.84 -4.99 3.79
N TYR A 59 -9.35 -3.98 3.06
CA TYR A 59 -10.17 -2.88 2.54
C TYR A 59 -10.60 -3.09 1.09
N PHE A 60 -9.67 -3.45 0.23
CA PHE A 60 -9.82 -3.41 -1.22
C PHE A 60 -9.62 -4.78 -1.87
N GLY A 61 -9.54 -5.87 -1.10
CA GLY A 61 -9.40 -7.22 -1.66
C GLY A 61 -10.55 -7.61 -2.59
N THR A 62 -11.75 -7.05 -2.40
CA THR A 62 -12.89 -7.27 -3.30
C THR A 62 -13.06 -6.19 -4.39
N LEU A 63 -12.30 -5.10 -4.36
CA LEU A 63 -12.41 -4.02 -5.35
C LEU A 63 -12.02 -4.51 -6.74
N ARG A 64 -12.78 -4.20 -7.80
CA ARG A 64 -12.43 -4.62 -9.17
C ARG A 64 -11.10 -4.02 -9.63
N GLY A 65 -10.35 -4.75 -10.45
CA GLY A 65 -9.15 -4.24 -11.12
C GLY A 65 -7.98 -3.82 -10.21
N VAL A 66 -7.91 -4.39 -9.01
CA VAL A 66 -6.70 -4.36 -8.16
C VAL A 66 -6.21 -5.78 -7.93
N ARG A 67 -4.96 -5.95 -7.49
CA ARG A 67 -4.47 -7.25 -7.02
C ARG A 67 -5.06 -7.58 -5.64
N GLY A 68 -6.25 -8.19 -5.65
CA GLY A 68 -7.02 -8.60 -4.48
C GLY A 68 -7.34 -10.10 -4.47
N PHE A 69 -8.53 -10.49 -4.04
CA PHE A 69 -8.92 -11.91 -3.88
C PHE A 69 -9.05 -12.71 -5.18
N GLY A 70 -9.13 -12.03 -6.33
CA GLY A 70 -9.09 -12.62 -7.67
C GLY A 70 -7.71 -12.59 -8.32
N ASP A 71 -6.63 -12.27 -7.59
CA ASP A 71 -5.27 -12.19 -8.16
C ASP A 71 -4.83 -13.55 -8.76
N ARG A 72 -4.73 -13.60 -10.09
CA ARG A 72 -4.21 -14.75 -10.85
C ARG A 72 -2.75 -15.08 -10.53
N ASN A 73 -2.02 -14.13 -9.96
CA ASN A 73 -0.64 -14.27 -9.52
C ASN A 73 -0.50 -14.65 -8.03
N ALA A 74 -1.61 -14.92 -7.33
CA ALA A 74 -1.57 -15.40 -5.95
C ALA A 74 -0.61 -16.60 -5.81
N LEU A 75 0.17 -16.61 -4.72
CA LEU A 75 1.10 -17.69 -4.45
C LEU A 75 0.36 -18.96 -4.03
N GLN A 76 0.96 -20.10 -4.34
CA GLN A 76 0.62 -21.36 -3.68
C GLN A 76 1.47 -21.49 -2.42
N LEU A 77 0.89 -21.99 -1.35
CA LEU A 77 1.62 -22.41 -0.17
C LEU A 77 2.40 -23.69 -0.48
N PRO A 78 3.43 -24.05 0.30
CA PRO A 78 4.18 -25.30 0.10
C PRO A 78 3.29 -26.56 0.07
N GLY A 79 2.14 -26.52 0.74
CA GLY A 79 1.12 -27.59 0.70
C GLY A 79 0.24 -27.63 -0.57
N GLY A 80 0.47 -26.77 -1.56
CA GLY A 80 -0.25 -26.71 -2.84
C GLY A 80 -1.56 -25.91 -2.82
N LYS A 81 -2.05 -25.55 -1.62
CA LYS A 81 -3.22 -24.67 -1.44
C LYS A 81 -2.90 -23.23 -1.85
N PRO A 82 -3.89 -22.42 -2.26
CA PRO A 82 -3.67 -20.99 -2.49
C PRO A 82 -3.32 -20.28 -1.17
N VAL A 83 -2.57 -19.18 -1.23
CA VAL A 83 -2.21 -18.36 -0.05
C VAL A 83 -3.44 -17.87 0.72
N PHE A 84 -4.62 -17.78 0.10
CA PHE A 84 -5.87 -17.43 0.77
C PHE A 84 -6.37 -18.52 1.74
N GLU A 85 -5.97 -19.78 1.54
CA GLU A 85 -6.30 -20.91 2.42
C GLU A 85 -5.28 -21.00 3.56
N GLN A 86 -5.42 -20.11 4.55
CA GLN A 86 -4.48 -20.04 5.67
C GLN A 86 -4.61 -21.25 6.61
N PRO A 87 -3.49 -21.90 7.00
CA PRO A 87 -3.49 -22.95 8.01
C PRO A 87 -4.06 -22.44 9.34
N GLY A 88 -5.02 -23.17 9.89
CA GLY A 88 -5.64 -22.91 11.18
C GLY A 88 -5.27 -23.94 12.25
N PRO A 89 -5.77 -23.76 13.49
CA PRO A 89 -5.56 -24.70 14.58
C PRO A 89 -6.01 -26.12 14.20
N LEU A 90 -5.30 -27.14 14.69
CA LEU A 90 -5.64 -28.56 14.51
C LEU A 90 -5.75 -28.99 13.03
N GLY A 91 -5.03 -28.33 12.11
CA GLY A 91 -5.06 -28.66 10.69
C GLY A 91 -6.29 -28.14 9.93
N SER A 92 -7.10 -27.28 10.56
CA SER A 92 -8.19 -26.56 9.89
C SER A 92 -7.64 -25.55 8.87
N THR A 93 -8.53 -24.97 8.06
CA THR A 93 -8.21 -23.92 7.11
C THR A 93 -9.15 -22.74 7.33
N VAL A 94 -8.61 -21.52 7.26
CA VAL A 94 -9.37 -20.27 7.35
C VAL A 94 -9.22 -19.52 6.03
N LEU A 95 -10.35 -19.28 5.37
CA LEU A 95 -10.46 -18.43 4.17
C LEU A 95 -10.71 -16.97 4.59
N PRO A 96 -10.46 -15.99 3.72
CA PRO A 96 -10.92 -14.63 3.96
C PRO A 96 -12.46 -14.60 4.06
N PHE A 97 -13.00 -13.85 5.01
CA PHE A 97 -14.45 -13.81 5.27
C PHE A 97 -14.97 -12.39 5.55
N PRO A 98 -16.21 -12.05 5.15
CA PRO A 98 -16.72 -10.69 5.28
C PRO A 98 -17.05 -10.34 6.73
N VAL A 99 -16.62 -9.15 7.18
CA VAL A 99 -16.94 -8.63 8.52
C VAL A 99 -18.45 -8.54 8.72
N ARG A 100 -19.21 -8.11 7.69
CA ARG A 100 -20.69 -8.04 7.76
C ARG A 100 -21.32 -9.38 8.13
N GLY A 101 -20.86 -10.48 7.52
CA GLY A 101 -21.37 -11.82 7.79
C GLY A 101 -21.09 -12.23 9.24
N ALA A 102 -19.83 -12.06 9.69
CA ALA A 102 -19.43 -12.34 11.07
C ALA A 102 -20.22 -11.49 12.08
N ALA A 103 -20.41 -10.19 11.80
CA ALA A 103 -21.16 -9.27 12.64
C ALA A 103 -22.63 -9.70 12.81
N ALA A 104 -23.28 -10.12 11.72
CA ALA A 104 -24.64 -10.63 11.75
C ALA A 104 -24.76 -11.91 12.61
N THR A 105 -23.83 -12.86 12.45
CA THR A 105 -23.81 -14.12 13.21
C THR A 105 -23.49 -13.90 14.68
N GLN A 106 -22.55 -13.01 15.01
CA GLN A 106 -22.11 -12.75 16.39
C GLN A 106 -22.96 -11.67 17.10
N HIS A 107 -23.99 -11.12 16.42
CA HIS A 107 -24.83 -10.01 16.90
C HIS A 107 -24.01 -8.78 17.33
N LYS A 108 -23.09 -8.37 16.47
CA LYS A 108 -22.17 -7.24 16.67
C LYS A 108 -22.33 -6.19 15.57
N ASP A 109 -21.72 -5.03 15.76
CA ASP A 109 -21.66 -3.97 14.77
C ASP A 109 -20.35 -4.04 13.99
N LEU A 110 -20.45 -4.08 12.65
CA LEU A 110 -19.30 -4.22 11.74
C LEU A 110 -18.25 -3.10 11.88
N GLN A 111 -18.62 -1.94 12.43
CA GLN A 111 -17.71 -0.79 12.62
C GLN A 111 -16.70 -1.01 13.74
N TYR A 112 -16.97 -1.90 14.69
CA TYR A 112 -16.21 -1.98 15.95
C TYR A 112 -15.39 -3.26 16.09
N ILE A 113 -14.78 -3.75 15.01
CA ILE A 113 -13.80 -4.84 15.12
C ILE A 113 -12.61 -4.38 15.97
N GLY A 114 -12.01 -5.31 16.72
CA GLY A 114 -10.89 -5.04 17.62
C GLY A 114 -9.52 -5.36 17.02
N ALA A 115 -8.48 -4.80 17.63
CA ALA A 115 -7.09 -4.92 17.17
C ALA A 115 -6.51 -6.33 17.28
N LEU A 116 -5.52 -6.63 16.43
CA LEU A 116 -4.75 -7.89 16.45
C LEU A 116 -3.28 -7.61 16.77
N ASP A 117 -2.47 -8.68 16.88
CA ASP A 117 -1.04 -8.53 17.09
C ASP A 117 -0.38 -7.93 15.84
N HIS A 118 0.10 -6.69 15.95
CA HIS A 118 0.89 -5.97 14.95
C HIS A 118 2.31 -5.62 15.48
N SER A 119 2.83 -6.43 16.41
CA SER A 119 4.21 -6.31 16.88
C SER A 119 5.21 -6.83 15.85
N TRP A 120 6.49 -6.46 15.98
CA TRP A 120 7.59 -7.07 15.21
C TRP A 120 7.57 -8.60 15.27
N GLY A 121 7.32 -9.17 16.47
CA GLY A 121 7.26 -10.60 16.67
C GLY A 121 6.09 -11.26 15.94
N GLY A 122 4.89 -10.68 16.03
CA GLY A 122 3.70 -11.14 15.34
C GLY A 122 3.79 -11.01 13.81
N GLY A 123 4.30 -9.86 13.33
CA GLY A 123 4.55 -9.62 11.91
C GLY A 123 5.53 -10.61 11.30
N ALA A 124 6.69 -10.83 11.94
CA ALA A 124 7.68 -11.79 11.48
C ALA A 124 7.15 -13.23 11.49
N LYS A 125 6.31 -13.60 12.47
CA LYS A 125 5.65 -14.91 12.53
C LYS A 125 4.64 -15.11 11.40
N ALA A 126 3.86 -14.07 11.05
CA ALA A 126 2.87 -14.15 9.98
C ALA A 126 3.53 -14.22 8.58
N TRP A 127 4.60 -13.45 8.37
CA TRP A 127 5.39 -13.44 7.14
C TRP A 127 6.06 -14.80 6.86
N ASN A 128 6.53 -15.47 7.92
CA ASN A 128 7.09 -16.83 7.91
C ASN A 128 8.09 -17.09 6.77
N GLY A 129 9.12 -16.24 6.63
CA GLY A 129 10.16 -16.42 5.62
C GLY A 129 9.70 -16.06 4.19
N GLY A 130 8.59 -15.34 4.03
CA GLY A 130 8.08 -14.88 2.74
C GLY A 130 6.98 -15.75 2.15
N TRP A 131 6.62 -16.86 2.80
CA TRP A 131 5.53 -17.74 2.37
C TRP A 131 4.14 -17.20 2.70
N MET A 132 4.03 -16.25 3.65
CA MET A 132 2.77 -15.63 4.05
C MET A 132 1.72 -16.66 4.51
N ASP A 133 2.14 -17.72 5.19
CA ASP A 133 1.35 -18.93 5.45
C ASP A 133 1.06 -19.20 6.93
N ASN A 134 1.29 -18.22 7.80
CA ASN A 134 1.20 -18.41 9.25
C ASN A 134 0.43 -17.29 9.96
N TRP A 135 -0.48 -16.62 9.26
CA TRP A 135 -1.22 -15.47 9.79
C TRP A 135 -2.15 -15.83 10.95
N VAL A 136 -2.92 -16.91 10.83
CA VAL A 136 -3.90 -17.32 11.85
C VAL A 136 -3.22 -17.70 13.15
N SER A 137 -2.09 -18.42 13.09
CA SER A 137 -1.33 -18.79 14.30
C SER A 137 -0.54 -17.63 14.89
N ALA A 138 -0.05 -16.70 14.05
CA ALA A 138 0.65 -15.52 14.53
C ALA A 138 -0.30 -14.54 15.23
N LYS A 139 -1.58 -14.55 14.85
CA LYS A 139 -2.59 -13.60 15.30
C LYS A 139 -3.80 -14.37 15.82
N THR A 140 -4.90 -14.37 15.06
CA THR A 140 -6.10 -15.20 15.26
C THR A 140 -6.82 -15.36 13.92
N SER A 141 -7.89 -16.14 13.83
CA SER A 141 -8.72 -16.24 12.60
C SER A 141 -9.28 -14.89 12.15
N ALA A 142 -9.50 -13.93 13.06
CA ALA A 142 -9.96 -12.58 12.73
C ALA A 142 -9.03 -11.82 11.77
N THR A 143 -7.77 -12.24 11.64
CA THR A 143 -6.84 -11.70 10.63
C THR A 143 -7.39 -11.81 9.21
N MET A 144 -8.24 -12.81 8.94
CA MET A 144 -8.79 -13.10 7.62
C MET A 144 -10.08 -12.32 7.32
N ALA A 145 -10.54 -11.48 8.25
CA ALA A 145 -11.73 -10.67 8.02
C ALA A 145 -11.47 -9.58 6.96
N TYR A 146 -12.47 -9.21 6.16
CA TYR A 146 -12.39 -8.10 5.20
C TYR A 146 -13.70 -7.30 5.12
N TYR A 147 -13.58 -6.04 4.69
CA TYR A 147 -14.69 -5.17 4.32
C TYR A 147 -14.91 -5.15 2.80
N ASP A 148 -16.16 -4.95 2.39
CA ASP A 148 -16.53 -4.73 0.99
C ASP A 148 -17.04 -3.30 0.74
N ARG A 149 -17.42 -3.00 -0.50
CA ARG A 149 -17.99 -1.70 -0.91
C ARG A 149 -19.18 -1.26 -0.06
N GLN A 150 -20.03 -2.18 0.38
CA GLN A 150 -21.21 -1.87 1.16
C GLN A 150 -20.84 -1.50 2.62
N ASP A 151 -19.67 -1.93 3.12
CA ASP A 151 -19.18 -1.60 4.46
C ASP A 151 -18.42 -0.27 4.52
N ILE A 152 -17.56 -0.01 3.52
CA ILE A 152 -16.69 1.20 3.44
C ILE A 152 -16.83 1.97 2.11
N PRO A 153 -18.05 2.37 1.73
CA PRO A 153 -18.34 2.89 0.39
C PRO A 153 -17.63 4.20 0.02
N LEU A 154 -17.30 5.08 0.99
CA LEU A 154 -16.51 6.28 0.68
C LEU A 154 -15.10 5.92 0.17
N HIS A 155 -14.43 4.96 0.81
CA HIS A 155 -13.11 4.49 0.40
C HIS A 155 -13.15 3.86 -1.00
N TYR A 156 -14.20 3.10 -1.31
CA TYR A 156 -14.41 2.54 -2.65
C TYR A 156 -14.72 3.63 -3.69
N GLU A 157 -15.50 4.67 -3.36
CA GLU A 157 -15.74 5.78 -4.28
C GLU A 157 -14.48 6.63 -4.51
N LEU A 158 -13.66 6.84 -3.47
CA LEU A 158 -12.36 7.50 -3.62
C LEU A 158 -11.45 6.69 -4.54
N ALA A 159 -11.40 5.36 -4.38
CA ALA A 159 -10.68 4.48 -5.28
C ALA A 159 -11.26 4.58 -6.70
N ASP A 160 -12.57 4.50 -6.89
CA ASP A 160 -13.21 4.59 -8.22
C ASP A 160 -13.03 5.96 -8.89
N THR A 161 -12.86 7.02 -8.12
CA THR A 161 -12.72 8.38 -8.65
C THR A 161 -11.26 8.74 -8.93
N PHE A 162 -10.36 8.38 -8.03
CA PHE A 162 -8.96 8.80 -8.04
C PHE A 162 -8.01 7.61 -8.29
N THR A 163 -6.72 7.77 -7.99
CA THR A 163 -5.76 6.67 -8.13
C THR A 163 -5.62 5.92 -6.81
N VAL A 164 -5.79 4.60 -6.85
CA VAL A 164 -5.45 3.68 -5.75
C VAL A 164 -4.12 3.00 -6.06
N CYS A 165 -3.22 2.91 -5.09
CA CYS A 165 -1.97 2.18 -5.23
C CYS A 165 -2.11 0.80 -4.58
N ASP A 166 -2.02 -0.27 -5.38
CA ASP A 166 -2.21 -1.66 -4.91
C ASP A 166 -0.89 -2.41 -4.66
N ALA A 167 0.23 -1.70 -4.73
CA ALA A 167 1.57 -2.15 -4.35
C ALA A 167 2.24 -1.15 -3.37
N TYR A 168 1.44 -0.55 -2.48
CA TYR A 168 1.91 0.30 -1.39
C TYR A 168 2.01 -0.51 -0.08
N TYR A 169 3.20 -0.55 0.50
CA TYR A 169 3.53 -1.38 1.66
C TYR A 169 3.80 -0.52 2.89
N SER A 170 3.52 -1.07 4.08
CA SER A 170 4.12 -0.49 5.28
C SER A 170 5.65 -0.59 5.18
N SER A 171 6.40 0.31 5.80
CA SER A 171 7.86 0.36 5.62
C SER A 171 8.60 -0.70 6.42
N ILE A 172 7.96 -1.24 7.44
CA ILE A 172 8.47 -2.28 8.34
C ILE A 172 7.32 -3.21 8.77
N HIS A 173 7.59 -4.51 8.93
CA HIS A 173 6.65 -5.50 9.48
C HIS A 173 6.45 -5.34 11.00
N SER A 174 5.97 -4.18 11.43
CA SER A 174 5.93 -3.80 12.83
C SER A 174 4.88 -2.73 13.10
N SER A 175 4.86 -2.25 14.34
CA SER A 175 3.85 -1.35 14.91
C SER A 175 3.87 0.07 14.31
N THR A 176 2.97 0.91 14.80
CA THR A 176 2.74 2.30 14.40
C THR A 176 4.00 3.17 14.37
N SER A 177 4.67 3.33 15.53
CA SER A 177 5.81 4.25 15.70
C SER A 177 6.93 4.04 14.66
N PRO A 178 7.44 2.82 14.42
CA PRO A 178 8.52 2.63 13.45
C PRO A 178 8.05 2.81 11.99
N ASN A 179 6.77 2.60 11.66
CA ASN A 179 6.24 2.96 10.35
C ASN A 179 6.13 4.47 10.16
N ARG A 180 5.62 5.19 11.18
CA ARG A 180 5.58 6.65 11.19
C ARG A 180 6.99 7.27 11.17
N ASN A 181 7.99 6.65 11.78
CA ASN A 181 9.40 7.06 11.66
C ASN A 181 9.84 7.15 10.19
N HIS A 182 9.42 6.22 9.33
CA HIS A 182 9.73 6.26 7.90
C HIS A 182 9.02 7.41 7.19
N LEU A 183 7.76 7.70 7.50
CA LEU A 183 7.04 8.86 6.95
C LEU A 183 7.69 10.19 7.37
N TRP A 184 8.10 10.30 8.64
CA TRP A 184 8.58 11.54 9.23
C TRP A 184 10.08 11.79 9.01
N SER A 185 10.87 10.75 8.80
CA SER A 185 12.33 10.86 8.78
C SER A 185 13.02 9.97 7.75
N GLY A 186 12.30 9.13 7.00
CA GLY A 186 12.87 8.27 5.95
C GLY A 186 13.50 6.96 6.43
N LYS A 187 13.55 6.71 7.75
CA LYS A 187 14.04 5.46 8.35
C LYS A 187 13.42 5.21 9.72
N THR A 188 13.51 3.99 10.21
CA THR A 188 13.52 3.72 11.67
C THR A 188 14.94 3.36 12.10
N GLY A 189 15.41 3.97 13.19
CA GLY A 189 16.77 3.84 13.70
C GLY A 189 16.86 2.87 14.88
N PHE A 190 17.63 3.28 15.88
CA PHE A 190 17.81 2.54 17.13
C PHE A 190 17.22 3.33 18.30
N GLU A 191 16.65 2.60 19.24
CA GLU A 191 16.30 3.12 20.55
C GLU A 191 17.57 3.61 21.29
N PRO A 192 17.47 4.56 22.23
CA PRO A 192 18.63 5.06 22.98
C PRO A 192 19.42 3.98 23.74
N GLY A 193 18.79 2.84 24.05
CA GLY A 193 19.43 1.65 24.61
C GLY A 193 20.20 0.77 23.60
N GLY A 194 20.26 1.17 22.32
CA GLY A 194 20.99 0.49 21.25
C GLY A 194 20.24 -0.64 20.54
N GLN A 195 19.02 -0.98 20.97
CA GLN A 195 18.15 -1.93 20.25
C GLN A 195 17.50 -1.23 19.06
N ARG A 196 17.12 -1.95 18.01
CA ARG A 196 16.42 -1.32 16.88
C ARG A 196 15.02 -0.86 17.31
N ALA A 197 14.63 0.32 16.84
CA ALA A 197 13.28 0.87 17.04
C ALA A 197 12.27 0.10 16.18
N VAL A 198 11.72 -0.97 16.76
CA VAL A 198 10.72 -1.88 16.16
C VAL A 198 9.47 -2.02 17.03
N GLY A 199 9.27 -1.08 17.94
CA GLY A 199 8.14 -1.04 18.85
C GLY A 199 7.67 0.39 19.06
N ASN A 200 6.66 0.54 19.91
CA ASN A 200 6.10 1.82 20.29
C ASN A 200 6.78 2.40 21.55
N ASP A 201 8.03 2.03 21.83
CA ASP A 201 8.80 2.39 23.02
C ASP A 201 8.87 3.91 23.25
N ALA A 202 8.86 4.70 22.17
CA ALA A 202 8.86 6.15 22.26
C ALA A 202 7.59 6.77 22.89
N TYR A 203 6.50 6.01 22.98
CA TYR A 203 5.23 6.45 23.56
C TYR A 203 5.31 6.62 25.08
N ASP A 204 6.31 6.03 25.73
CA ASP A 204 6.69 6.33 27.11
C ASP A 204 7.39 7.71 27.18
N GLU A 205 6.70 8.77 26.76
CA GLU A 205 7.29 10.09 26.48
C GLU A 205 8.10 10.67 27.64
N GLY A 206 7.64 10.42 28.86
CA GLY A 206 8.24 10.94 30.10
C GLY A 206 9.59 10.30 30.44
N THR A 207 9.88 9.10 29.95
CA THR A 207 11.13 8.37 30.23
C THR A 207 11.97 8.17 28.99
N HIS A 208 11.35 8.08 27.81
CA HIS A 208 12.04 7.86 26.56
C HIS A 208 12.91 9.09 26.18
N PRO A 209 14.24 8.96 26.00
CA PRO A 209 15.11 10.09 25.66
C PRO A 209 14.78 10.78 24.32
N GLY A 210 14.17 10.04 23.39
CA GLY A 210 13.83 10.48 22.05
C GLY A 210 14.81 9.98 20.98
N TYR A 211 14.38 10.05 19.72
CA TYR A 211 15.17 9.66 18.56
C TYR A 211 16.12 10.79 18.14
N ASP A 212 17.40 10.47 17.95
CA ASP A 212 18.48 11.44 17.76
C ASP A 212 18.83 11.74 16.30
N TRP A 213 18.12 11.14 15.34
CA TRP A 213 18.26 11.45 13.92
C TRP A 213 17.25 12.51 13.46
N GLY A 214 17.63 13.37 12.52
CA GLY A 214 16.75 14.45 12.06
C GLY A 214 15.55 13.99 11.22
N THR A 215 14.48 14.79 11.26
CA THR A 215 13.20 14.62 10.54
C THR A 215 13.18 15.34 9.19
N TYR A 216 12.25 14.94 8.31
CA TYR A 216 12.02 15.65 7.04
C TYR A 216 11.43 17.04 7.26
N ALA A 217 10.64 17.23 8.33
CA ALA A 217 10.13 18.55 8.74
C ALA A 217 11.26 19.55 9.05
N GLU A 218 12.29 19.14 9.81
CA GLU A 218 13.48 19.98 10.04
C GLU A 218 14.22 20.33 8.74
N ARG A 219 14.17 19.46 7.73
CA ARG A 219 14.79 19.70 6.42
C ARG A 219 13.98 20.68 5.58
N LEU A 220 12.65 20.59 5.61
CA LEU A 220 11.75 21.57 5.01
C LEU A 220 11.96 22.94 5.65
N GLU A 221 12.00 23.00 6.99
CA GLU A 221 12.28 24.21 7.76
C GLU A 221 13.60 24.86 7.32
N LYS A 222 14.69 24.07 7.30
CA LYS A 222 16.02 24.55 6.90
C LYS A 222 16.06 25.05 5.45
N ALA A 223 15.25 24.46 4.57
CA ALA A 223 15.14 24.85 3.17
C ALA A 223 14.19 26.05 2.94
N GLY A 224 13.57 26.59 3.98
CA GLY A 224 12.58 27.66 3.87
C GLY A 224 11.28 27.23 3.21
N ARG A 225 10.99 25.92 3.19
CA ARG A 225 9.73 25.35 2.68
C ARG A 225 8.69 25.34 3.79
N SER A 226 7.52 25.89 3.52
CA SER A 226 6.47 26.02 4.52
C SER A 226 5.85 24.65 4.84
N TRP A 227 5.77 24.31 6.13
CA TRP A 227 5.14 23.06 6.57
C TRP A 227 4.38 23.27 7.89
N LYS A 228 3.43 22.39 8.19
CA LYS A 228 2.67 22.41 9.45
C LYS A 228 2.04 21.06 9.75
N THR A 229 1.88 20.76 11.04
CA THR A 229 1.03 19.69 11.56
C THR A 229 -0.31 20.25 12.00
N TYR A 230 -1.37 19.55 11.66
CA TYR A 230 -2.69 19.75 12.23
C TYR A 230 -2.94 18.54 13.13
N THR A 231 -2.89 18.76 14.43
CA THR A 231 -3.03 17.74 15.46
C THR A 231 -3.91 18.28 16.58
N GLU A 232 -4.77 17.43 17.11
CA GLU A 232 -5.65 17.79 18.22
C GLU A 232 -4.95 17.60 19.57
N TRP A 233 -5.51 18.16 20.66
CA TRP A 233 -4.96 18.00 22.01
C TRP A 233 -4.78 16.54 22.42
N GLU A 234 -5.63 15.66 21.91
CA GLU A 234 -5.48 14.21 21.97
C GLU A 234 -5.21 13.74 20.53
N ASN A 235 -4.12 13.02 20.33
CA ASN A 235 -3.68 12.57 19.00
C ASN A 235 -3.24 11.11 18.99
N PHE A 236 -3.63 10.33 20.01
CA PHE A 236 -3.30 8.92 20.15
C PHE A 236 -1.81 8.58 20.05
N THR A 237 -0.93 9.50 20.46
CA THR A 237 0.54 9.37 20.30
C THR A 237 1.01 9.25 18.84
N ASP A 238 0.16 9.58 17.86
CA ASP A 238 0.44 9.44 16.43
C ASP A 238 1.27 10.57 15.84
N ASN A 239 1.46 11.66 16.58
CA ASN A 239 2.31 12.78 16.16
C ASN A 239 3.79 12.44 16.41
N GLN A 240 4.34 11.55 15.57
CA GLN A 240 5.68 11.01 15.72
C GLN A 240 6.79 12.06 15.89
N ILE A 241 6.58 13.27 15.36
CA ILE A 241 7.55 14.36 15.45
C ILE A 241 7.91 14.71 16.91
N GLU A 242 7.00 14.47 17.85
CA GLU A 242 7.17 14.76 19.28
C GLU A 242 8.23 13.87 19.94
N PHE A 243 8.54 12.73 19.33
CA PHE A 243 9.49 11.76 19.89
C PHE A 243 10.94 12.01 19.48
N PHE A 244 11.21 12.99 18.64
CA PHE A 244 12.57 13.35 18.22
C PHE A 244 13.24 14.29 19.22
N THR A 245 14.54 14.13 19.46
CA THR A 245 15.27 14.87 20.50
C THR A 245 15.18 16.39 20.34
N THR A 246 15.20 16.91 19.09
CA THR A 246 14.98 18.33 18.79
C THR A 246 13.65 18.82 19.36
N PHE A 247 12.56 18.12 19.03
CA PHE A 247 11.21 18.51 19.42
C PHE A 247 10.96 18.30 20.91
N LYS A 248 11.49 17.22 21.52
CA LYS A 248 11.47 17.04 22.98
C LYS A 248 12.18 18.18 23.71
N ALA A 249 13.34 18.63 23.22
CA ALA A 249 14.06 19.75 23.83
C ALA A 249 13.26 21.06 23.75
N ILE A 250 12.61 21.32 22.61
CA ILE A 250 11.75 22.49 22.41
C ILE A 250 10.51 22.42 23.31
N ALA A 251 9.84 21.27 23.37
CA ALA A 251 8.68 21.03 24.23
C ALA A 251 9.02 21.31 25.71
N ARG A 252 10.14 20.78 26.21
CA ARG A 252 10.59 21.04 27.59
C ARG A 252 10.79 22.51 27.90
N LYS A 253 11.36 23.28 26.96
CA LYS A 253 11.52 24.74 27.11
C LYS A 253 10.17 25.45 27.11
N ALA A 254 9.29 25.13 26.17
CA ALA A 254 7.95 25.71 26.07
C ALA A 254 7.08 25.42 27.30
N LEU A 255 7.25 24.24 27.92
CA LEU A 255 6.48 23.80 29.08
C LEU A 255 7.06 24.23 30.43
N ALA A 256 8.21 24.92 30.47
CA ALA A 256 8.89 25.28 31.71
C ALA A 256 8.02 26.08 32.72
N ARG A 257 6.94 26.73 32.25
CA ARG A 257 6.01 27.53 33.05
C ARG A 257 4.67 26.84 33.34
N THR A 258 4.43 25.63 32.85
CA THR A 258 3.10 25.01 32.89
C THR A 258 2.85 24.13 34.12
N GLY A 259 3.77 24.10 35.10
CA GLY A 259 3.54 23.41 36.38
C GLY A 259 4.05 21.97 36.44
N GLY A 260 5.19 21.68 35.77
CA GLY A 260 5.88 20.39 35.91
C GLY A 260 5.69 19.42 34.73
N HIS A 261 4.94 19.81 33.69
CA HIS A 261 4.85 19.05 32.45
C HIS A 261 6.17 19.10 31.69
N THR A 262 6.61 17.95 31.16
CA THR A 262 7.91 17.84 30.46
C THR A 262 7.77 17.38 29.00
N PHE A 263 6.54 17.07 28.57
CA PHE A 263 6.20 16.63 27.21
C PHE A 263 4.75 16.98 26.86
N MET A 264 4.44 17.05 25.55
CA MET A 264 3.23 17.70 25.04
C MET A 264 1.94 16.96 25.44
N GLU A 265 1.94 15.62 25.38
CA GLU A 265 0.76 14.82 25.74
C GLU A 265 0.35 15.02 27.21
N SER A 266 1.32 15.05 28.14
CA SER A 266 1.03 15.32 29.56
C SER A 266 0.40 16.69 29.80
N PHE A 267 0.76 17.69 28.99
CA PHE A 267 0.22 19.03 29.12
C PHE A 267 -1.16 19.14 28.48
N TYR A 268 -1.31 18.67 27.24
CA TYR A 268 -2.56 18.82 26.51
C TYR A 268 -3.68 17.93 27.04
N SER A 269 -3.39 16.81 27.69
CA SER A 269 -4.39 16.05 28.46
C SER A 269 -5.01 16.90 29.58
N VAL A 270 -4.21 17.67 30.33
CA VAL A 270 -4.72 18.59 31.36
C VAL A 270 -5.48 19.78 30.75
N VAL A 271 -5.06 20.29 29.59
CA VAL A 271 -5.79 21.34 28.86
C VAL A 271 -7.17 20.84 28.40
N ARG A 272 -7.21 19.62 27.84
CA ARG A 272 -8.45 18.96 27.39
C ARG A 272 -9.42 18.80 28.56
N ASP A 273 -8.92 18.26 29.67
CA ASP A 273 -9.72 17.87 30.84
C ASP A 273 -9.92 19.01 31.86
N ALA A 274 -9.50 20.23 31.52
CA ALA A 274 -9.64 21.39 32.38
C ALA A 274 -11.12 21.60 32.79
N PRO A 275 -11.41 21.89 34.08
CA PRO A 275 -12.77 21.95 34.61
C PRO A 275 -13.58 23.16 34.12
N SER A 276 -12.93 24.13 33.48
CA SER A 276 -13.58 25.31 32.90
C SER A 276 -12.75 25.91 31.77
N ASP A 277 -13.39 26.67 30.89
CA ASP A 277 -12.69 27.41 29.84
C ASP A 277 -11.71 28.45 30.40
N ALA A 278 -12.02 29.06 31.55
CA ALA A 278 -11.10 30.00 32.21
C ALA A 278 -9.78 29.32 32.61
N GLU A 279 -9.86 28.11 33.19
CA GLU A 279 -8.68 27.32 33.54
C GLU A 279 -7.92 26.86 32.31
N ARG A 280 -8.64 26.42 31.28
CA ARG A 280 -8.06 26.05 29.99
C ARG A 280 -7.28 27.21 29.36
N GLN A 281 -7.86 28.41 29.32
CA GLN A 281 -7.20 29.61 28.81
C GLN A 281 -6.00 30.01 29.66
N ARG A 282 -6.06 29.84 30.99
CA ARG A 282 -4.93 30.04 31.87
C ARG A 282 -3.76 29.10 31.52
N LEU A 283 -4.03 27.80 31.35
CA LEU A 283 -3.02 26.81 30.98
C LEU A 283 -2.39 27.11 29.61
N LEU A 284 -3.20 27.40 28.60
CA LEU A 284 -2.73 27.79 27.27
C LEU A 284 -1.91 29.09 27.32
N GLY A 285 -2.32 30.07 28.13
CA GLY A 285 -1.55 31.29 28.35
C GLY A 285 -0.19 31.06 29.01
N LEU A 286 -0.07 30.06 29.89
CA LEU A 286 1.23 29.65 30.46
C LEU A 286 2.13 29.01 29.40
N LEU A 287 1.56 28.18 28.52
CA LEU A 287 2.29 27.65 27.37
C LEU A 287 2.80 28.79 26.48
N ASP A 288 1.95 29.76 26.14
CA ASP A 288 2.33 30.91 25.31
C ASP A 288 3.45 31.74 25.92
N GLN A 289 3.45 31.92 27.25
CA GLN A 289 4.56 32.57 27.95
C GLN A 289 5.87 31.78 27.83
N GLY A 290 5.81 30.45 27.85
CA GLY A 290 6.98 29.59 27.66
C GLY A 290 7.47 29.61 26.20
N VAL A 291 6.56 29.50 25.24
CA VAL A 291 6.83 29.65 23.79
C VAL A 291 7.47 31.00 23.49
N ALA A 292 7.05 32.07 24.19
CA ALA A 292 7.64 33.39 24.06
C ALA A 292 9.13 33.47 24.44
N THR A 293 9.66 32.48 25.18
CA THR A 293 11.09 32.39 25.55
C THR A 293 11.95 31.64 24.52
N LEU A 294 11.32 30.91 23.58
CA LEU A 294 12.02 30.18 22.54
C LEU A 294 12.72 31.15 21.57
N THR A 295 13.87 30.73 21.03
CA THR A 295 14.50 31.42 19.89
C THR A 295 13.57 31.42 18.68
N THR A 296 13.80 32.29 17.70
CA THR A 296 12.98 32.36 16.48
C THR A 296 12.89 31.00 15.76
N ALA A 297 14.00 30.27 15.66
CA ALA A 297 14.03 28.96 15.02
C ALA A 297 13.24 27.90 15.81
N GLU A 298 13.45 27.83 17.13
CA GLU A 298 12.71 26.90 18.00
C GLU A 298 11.21 27.21 18.01
N ARG A 299 10.84 28.50 18.03
CA ARG A 299 9.44 28.91 17.97
C ARG A 299 8.78 28.49 16.66
N SER A 300 9.47 28.63 15.53
CA SER A 300 8.94 28.17 14.23
C SER A 300 8.64 26.67 14.26
N LEU A 301 9.59 25.85 14.74
CA LEU A 301 9.39 24.41 14.90
C LEU A 301 8.27 24.07 15.90
N PHE A 302 8.16 24.81 17.01
CA PHE A 302 7.09 24.63 17.98
C PHE A 302 5.71 24.91 17.36
N GLU A 303 5.54 26.08 16.74
CA GLU A 303 4.26 26.51 16.16
C GLU A 303 3.80 25.61 15.00
N ARG A 304 4.75 25.03 14.26
CA ARG A 304 4.46 24.14 13.13
C ARG A 304 4.30 22.68 13.51
N GLY A 305 5.03 22.20 14.53
CA GLY A 305 5.11 20.78 14.86
C GLY A 305 4.38 20.35 16.13
N LEU A 306 4.31 21.24 17.13
CA LEU A 306 3.91 20.92 18.50
C LEU A 306 2.65 21.67 18.96
N ARG A 307 2.27 22.75 18.29
CA ARG A 307 1.03 23.48 18.59
C ARG A 307 -0.17 22.62 18.22
N ARG A 308 -1.00 22.27 19.21
CA ARG A 308 -2.21 21.45 19.03
C ARG A 308 -3.50 22.28 19.12
N VAL A 309 -4.55 21.83 18.44
CA VAL A 309 -5.90 22.43 18.43
C VAL A 309 -6.89 21.65 19.31
N PRO A 310 -8.06 22.19 19.68
CA PRO A 310 -9.07 21.45 20.44
C PRO A 310 -9.48 20.13 19.77
N THR A 311 -9.83 19.12 20.57
CA THR A 311 -10.36 17.84 20.09
C THR A 311 -11.63 18.05 19.25
N GLY A 312 -11.72 17.35 18.11
CA GLY A 312 -12.78 17.43 17.11
C GLY A 312 -12.68 18.61 16.13
N THR A 313 -11.61 19.42 16.18
CA THR A 313 -11.47 20.66 15.39
C THR A 313 -10.33 20.65 14.38
N LEU A 314 -9.65 19.50 14.16
CA LEU A 314 -8.55 19.40 13.20
C LEU A 314 -8.93 19.87 11.80
N ALA A 315 -10.03 19.32 11.25
CA ALA A 315 -10.47 19.69 9.91
C ALA A 315 -10.95 21.15 9.82
N ASP A 316 -11.45 21.71 10.92
CA ASP A 316 -11.86 23.12 10.96
C ASP A 316 -10.64 24.04 10.91
N ALA A 317 -9.60 23.73 11.70
CA ALA A 317 -8.33 24.47 11.67
C ALA A 317 -7.64 24.38 10.30
N PHE A 318 -7.64 23.19 9.69
CA PHE A 318 -7.18 23.01 8.32
C PHE A 318 -8.01 23.84 7.32
N GLY A 319 -9.33 23.77 7.42
CA GLY A 319 -10.24 24.53 6.55
C GLY A 319 -10.10 26.05 6.69
N GLN A 320 -9.78 26.55 7.88
CA GLN A 320 -9.48 27.98 8.10
C GLN A 320 -8.23 28.43 7.31
N ASP A 321 -7.15 27.65 7.34
CA ASP A 321 -5.94 27.97 6.57
C ASP A 321 -6.18 27.87 5.04
N VAL A 322 -7.01 26.93 4.60
CA VAL A 322 -7.47 26.85 3.20
C VAL A 322 -8.24 28.12 2.83
N ALA A 323 -9.22 28.51 3.65
CA ALA A 323 -10.08 29.67 3.37
C ALA A 323 -9.33 31.00 3.41
N ALA A 324 -8.32 31.12 4.29
CA ALA A 324 -7.48 32.30 4.41
C ALA A 324 -6.39 32.39 3.33
N GLY A 325 -6.19 31.34 2.51
CA GLY A 325 -5.10 31.29 1.54
C GLY A 325 -3.72 31.15 2.17
N THR A 326 -3.65 30.61 3.39
CA THR A 326 -2.43 30.45 4.20
C THR A 326 -2.00 28.99 4.35
N LEU A 327 -2.64 28.07 3.62
CA LEU A 327 -2.27 26.65 3.61
C LEU A 327 -0.77 26.48 3.26
N PRO A 328 0.02 25.77 4.10
CA PRO A 328 1.44 25.51 3.82
C PRO A 328 1.69 24.68 2.55
N GLU A 329 2.94 24.68 2.08
CA GLU A 329 3.38 23.75 1.03
C GLU A 329 3.18 22.29 1.47
N VAL A 330 3.54 21.94 2.71
CA VAL A 330 3.36 20.57 3.26
C VAL A 330 2.52 20.58 4.53
N SER A 331 1.37 19.89 4.50
CA SER A 331 0.46 19.79 5.64
C SER A 331 0.34 18.33 6.09
N TYR A 332 0.73 18.05 7.33
CA TYR A 332 0.54 16.73 7.96
C TYR A 332 -0.72 16.78 8.82
N LEU A 333 -1.69 15.92 8.54
CA LEU A 333 -2.89 15.75 9.35
C LEU A 333 -2.70 14.54 10.26
N VAL A 334 -2.68 14.77 11.58
CA VAL A 334 -2.57 13.73 12.61
C VAL A 334 -3.88 13.67 13.37
N PRO A 335 -4.77 12.73 13.05
CA PRO A 335 -6.09 12.62 13.66
C PRO A 335 -6.03 12.37 15.18
N SER A 336 -7.14 12.61 15.87
CA SER A 336 -7.35 12.12 17.23
C SER A 336 -7.56 10.61 17.26
N ALA A 337 -7.51 9.99 18.44
CA ALA A 337 -7.82 8.57 18.63
C ALA A 337 -9.17 8.17 18.06
N LEU A 338 -10.16 9.07 18.07
CA LEU A 338 -11.48 8.78 17.53
C LEU A 338 -11.50 8.81 16.00
N ASP A 339 -10.68 9.63 15.36
CA ASP A 339 -10.62 9.82 13.91
C ASP A 339 -9.45 9.07 13.25
N SER A 340 -8.58 8.40 14.03
CA SER A 340 -7.36 7.72 13.52
C SER A 340 -7.65 6.44 12.74
N GLU A 341 -8.81 5.83 12.98
CA GLU A 341 -9.22 4.53 12.46
C GLU A 341 -8.62 3.29 13.15
N HIS A 342 -7.77 3.49 14.16
CA HIS A 342 -7.22 2.40 14.97
C HIS A 342 -8.32 1.53 15.60
N PRO A 343 -8.35 0.19 15.38
CA PRO A 343 -9.48 -0.66 15.75
C PRO A 343 -9.80 -0.74 17.24
N SER A 344 -8.88 -0.38 18.14
CA SER A 344 -9.20 -0.32 19.58
C SER A 344 -10.11 0.86 19.95
N VAL A 345 -9.99 2.01 19.25
CA VAL A 345 -10.56 3.31 19.67
C VAL A 345 -11.40 4.01 18.60
N SER A 346 -11.17 3.73 17.32
CA SER A 346 -11.85 4.34 16.16
C SER A 346 -12.54 3.32 15.23
N SER A 347 -13.14 3.74 14.13
CA SER A 347 -13.81 2.87 13.16
C SER A 347 -13.73 3.45 11.74
N PRO A 348 -13.92 2.61 10.70
CA PRO A 348 -13.91 3.07 9.30
C PRO A 348 -14.79 4.29 9.01
N VAL A 349 -15.91 4.44 9.72
CA VAL A 349 -16.83 5.57 9.53
C VAL A 349 -16.35 6.88 10.16
N HIS A 350 -15.55 6.84 11.25
CA HIS A 350 -14.92 8.04 11.81
C HIS A 350 -13.82 8.56 10.86
N SER A 351 -12.98 7.66 10.36
CA SER A 351 -12.04 7.92 9.25
C SER A 351 -12.71 8.57 8.05
N ALA A 352 -13.82 7.98 7.59
CA ALA A 352 -14.59 8.54 6.48
C ALA A 352 -15.07 9.98 6.76
N THR A 353 -15.39 10.29 8.02
CA THR A 353 -15.83 11.62 8.43
C THR A 353 -14.70 12.66 8.34
N ILE A 354 -13.51 12.36 8.84
CA ILE A 354 -12.38 13.29 8.77
C ILE A 354 -11.92 13.48 7.31
N VAL A 355 -11.84 12.39 6.53
CA VAL A 355 -11.55 12.44 5.09
C VAL A 355 -12.57 13.32 4.36
N TYR A 356 -13.87 13.14 4.62
CA TYR A 356 -14.92 13.95 4.01
C TYR A 356 -14.75 15.44 4.35
N LYS A 357 -14.51 15.79 5.61
CA LYS A 357 -14.35 17.19 6.04
C LYS A 357 -13.13 17.87 5.40
N VAL A 358 -12.00 17.18 5.32
CA VAL A 358 -10.77 17.69 4.67
C VAL A 358 -11.01 17.93 3.18
N LEU A 359 -11.65 16.97 2.50
CA LEU A 359 -11.98 17.10 1.09
C LEU A 359 -13.05 18.17 0.82
N ASP A 360 -14.01 18.35 1.73
CA ASP A 360 -15.02 19.41 1.64
C ASP A 360 -14.40 20.80 1.83
N ALA A 361 -13.46 20.93 2.76
CA ALA A 361 -12.71 22.16 2.97
C ALA A 361 -11.94 22.55 1.70
N LEU A 362 -11.24 21.61 1.06
CA LEU A 362 -10.57 21.88 -0.22
C LEU A 362 -11.57 22.19 -1.35
N GLY A 363 -12.65 21.42 -1.44
CA GLY A 363 -13.68 21.58 -2.47
C GLY A 363 -14.38 22.93 -2.43
N LYS A 364 -14.55 23.53 -1.25
CA LYS A 364 -15.11 24.89 -1.06
C LYS A 364 -14.21 25.98 -1.62
N HIS A 365 -12.94 25.68 -1.88
CA HIS A 365 -11.94 26.61 -2.42
C HIS A 365 -11.28 26.03 -3.69
N PRO A 366 -11.98 26.06 -4.85
CA PRO A 366 -11.50 25.43 -6.09
C PRO A 366 -10.12 25.89 -6.57
N ASP A 367 -9.75 27.14 -6.26
CA ASP A 367 -8.43 27.70 -6.56
C ASP A 367 -7.31 27.04 -5.76
N VAL A 368 -7.60 26.59 -4.53
CA VAL A 368 -6.67 25.80 -3.73
C VAL A 368 -6.67 24.35 -4.20
N TRP A 369 -7.86 23.71 -4.28
CA TRP A 369 -8.02 22.31 -4.70
C TRP A 369 -7.25 21.97 -5.98
N ARG A 370 -7.32 22.83 -7.00
CA ARG A 370 -6.68 22.53 -8.28
C ARG A 370 -5.15 22.47 -8.22
N HIS A 371 -4.54 22.98 -7.15
CA HIS A 371 -3.11 22.94 -6.91
C HIS A 371 -2.70 21.98 -5.77
N THR A 372 -3.61 21.13 -5.30
CA THR A 372 -3.42 20.29 -4.12
C THR A 372 -3.30 18.79 -4.46
N VAL A 373 -2.38 18.13 -3.78
CA VAL A 373 -2.28 16.68 -3.70
C VAL A 373 -2.66 16.25 -2.29
N VAL A 374 -3.65 15.37 -2.15
CA VAL A 374 -3.99 14.73 -0.86
C VAL A 374 -3.57 13.26 -0.93
N LEU A 375 -2.70 12.85 -0.02
CA LEU A 375 -2.22 11.48 0.12
C LEU A 375 -2.89 10.89 1.37
N ILE A 376 -3.76 9.91 1.19
CA ILE A 376 -4.41 9.17 2.28
C ILE A 376 -3.74 7.79 2.34
N ASN A 377 -2.94 7.55 3.37
CA ASN A 377 -2.27 6.27 3.60
C ASN A 377 -2.53 5.75 5.01
N TYR A 378 -2.08 4.53 5.26
CA TYR A 378 -2.13 3.89 6.58
C TYR A 378 -0.72 3.52 7.00
N ASP A 379 -0.45 3.55 8.28
CA ASP A 379 0.86 3.27 8.86
C ASP A 379 1.23 1.77 8.85
N GLU A 380 0.30 0.89 9.20
CA GLU A 380 0.48 -0.56 9.19
C GLU A 380 -0.86 -1.30 9.03
N ASN A 381 -0.87 -2.62 9.17
CA ASN A 381 -1.98 -3.48 8.77
C ASN A 381 -2.92 -3.93 9.90
N ASP A 382 -2.67 -3.53 11.15
CA ASP A 382 -3.31 -3.98 12.41
C ASP A 382 -3.31 -5.50 12.54
N GLY A 383 -2.37 -6.14 11.85
CA GLY A 383 -2.33 -7.56 11.68
C GLY A 383 -3.42 -8.17 10.81
N PHE A 384 -4.25 -7.42 10.08
CA PHE A 384 -5.13 -8.00 9.06
C PHE A 384 -4.32 -8.57 7.88
N PHE A 385 -4.85 -9.65 7.31
CA PHE A 385 -4.19 -10.44 6.27
C PHE A 385 -3.98 -9.63 5.01
N ASP A 386 -2.82 -9.83 4.37
CA ASP A 386 -2.58 -9.45 2.99
C ASP A 386 -1.83 -10.59 2.30
N HIS A 387 -2.27 -10.93 1.09
CA HIS A 387 -1.78 -12.11 0.38
C HIS A 387 -0.47 -11.88 -0.38
N ILE A 388 -0.05 -10.63 -0.59
CA ILE A 388 1.12 -10.32 -1.41
C ILE A 388 2.35 -10.21 -0.51
N PRO A 389 3.36 -11.09 -0.70
CA PRO A 389 4.64 -10.92 -0.03
C PRO A 389 5.31 -9.61 -0.46
N PRO A 390 5.90 -8.86 0.48
CA PRO A 390 6.60 -7.64 0.16
C PRO A 390 7.97 -7.89 -0.49
N PRO A 391 8.54 -6.88 -1.17
CA PRO A 391 9.96 -6.84 -1.47
C PRO A 391 10.82 -6.94 -0.21
N VAL A 392 11.88 -7.74 -0.29
CA VAL A 392 12.77 -8.06 0.85
C VAL A 392 14.19 -7.60 0.55
N ALA A 393 14.78 -6.86 1.47
CA ALA A 393 16.19 -6.46 1.37
C ALA A 393 17.10 -7.69 1.50
N PRO A 394 18.13 -7.82 0.66
CA PRO A 394 19.03 -8.95 0.78
C PRO A 394 19.87 -8.82 2.07
N PRO A 395 20.36 -9.93 2.67
CA PRO A 395 20.95 -9.94 4.01
C PRO A 395 22.16 -9.02 4.19
N GLU A 396 22.88 -8.72 3.12
CA GLU A 396 24.02 -7.80 3.10
C GLU A 396 23.64 -6.32 3.32
N VAL A 397 22.36 -5.96 3.16
CA VAL A 397 21.86 -4.61 3.45
C VAL A 397 21.53 -4.54 4.94
N THR A 398 22.57 -4.41 5.77
CA THR A 398 22.47 -4.52 7.24
C THR A 398 21.55 -3.47 7.89
N ASP A 399 21.40 -2.30 7.26
CA ASP A 399 20.48 -1.24 7.73
C ASP A 399 18.99 -1.60 7.54
N GLU A 400 18.70 -2.69 6.85
CA GLU A 400 17.36 -3.25 6.67
C GLU A 400 17.19 -4.58 7.40
N GLN A 401 18.07 -4.89 8.36
CA GLN A 401 18.06 -6.14 9.11
C GLN A 401 17.90 -5.90 10.62
N TRP A 402 17.21 -6.82 11.29
CA TRP A 402 17.09 -6.90 12.74
C TRP A 402 16.99 -8.34 13.19
N GLN A 403 17.77 -8.74 14.20
CA GLN A 403 17.79 -10.13 14.71
C GLN A 403 17.99 -11.17 13.58
N GLY A 404 18.82 -10.84 12.59
CA GLY A 404 19.08 -11.69 11.42
C GLY A 404 17.90 -11.84 10.46
N LYS A 405 16.90 -10.95 10.52
CA LYS A 405 15.72 -10.94 9.66
C LYS A 405 15.53 -9.59 8.98
N PRO A 406 15.00 -9.55 7.75
CA PRO A 406 14.70 -8.30 7.07
C PRO A 406 13.60 -7.55 7.83
N THR A 407 13.77 -6.23 7.99
CA THR A 407 12.80 -5.40 8.71
C THR A 407 11.55 -5.13 7.87
N GLY A 408 11.73 -4.93 6.57
CA GLY A 408 10.65 -4.62 5.65
C GLY A 408 11.02 -4.90 4.18
N LEU A 409 10.17 -4.54 3.23
CA LEU A 409 8.89 -3.83 3.44
C LEU A 409 7.87 -4.70 4.19
N GLY A 410 6.86 -4.07 4.78
CA GLY A 410 5.80 -4.72 5.56
C GLY A 410 4.64 -5.24 4.70
N ALA A 411 3.48 -5.56 5.30
CA ALA A 411 2.29 -5.93 4.53
C ALA A 411 1.78 -4.73 3.68
N ARG A 412 1.02 -5.00 2.61
CA ARG A 412 0.38 -3.90 1.87
C ARG A 412 -0.63 -3.17 2.77
N VAL A 413 -0.66 -1.85 2.63
CA VAL A 413 -1.60 -0.97 3.32
C VAL A 413 -2.24 -0.02 2.29
N PRO A 414 -3.48 0.45 2.51
CA PRO A 414 -4.14 1.33 1.55
C PRO A 414 -3.36 2.62 1.28
N MET A 415 -3.37 3.05 0.02
CA MET A 415 -2.87 4.35 -0.42
C MET A 415 -3.78 4.90 -1.52
N LEU A 416 -4.44 6.03 -1.22
CA LEU A 416 -5.26 6.77 -2.16
C LEU A 416 -4.59 8.12 -2.46
N VAL A 417 -4.39 8.40 -3.75
CA VAL A 417 -3.87 9.68 -4.23
C VAL A 417 -5.06 10.50 -4.71
N VAL A 418 -5.52 11.47 -3.93
CA VAL A 418 -6.70 12.30 -4.21
C VAL A 418 -6.26 13.68 -4.69
N SER A 419 -6.41 13.93 -5.99
CA SER A 419 -5.87 15.13 -6.63
C SER A 419 -6.51 15.35 -8.01
N PRO A 420 -6.55 16.59 -8.54
CA PRO A 420 -6.94 16.84 -9.93
C PRO A 420 -6.17 15.99 -10.96
N TRP A 421 -4.90 15.66 -10.70
CA TRP A 421 -4.06 14.86 -11.60
C TRP A 421 -4.22 13.34 -11.44
N SER A 422 -5.01 12.89 -10.47
CA SER A 422 -5.23 11.45 -10.20
C SER A 422 -6.63 10.98 -10.55
N VAL A 423 -7.52 11.88 -10.99
CA VAL A 423 -8.90 11.57 -11.42
C VAL A 423 -8.91 10.58 -12.59
N GLY A 424 -9.81 9.59 -12.52
CA GLY A 424 -10.09 8.62 -13.57
C GLY A 424 -10.16 7.17 -13.09
N GLY A 425 -10.16 6.91 -11.78
CA GLY A 425 -10.29 5.56 -11.24
C GLY A 425 -9.11 4.65 -11.57
N TYR A 426 -7.89 5.19 -11.55
CA TYR A 426 -6.70 4.43 -11.92
C TYR A 426 -6.24 3.49 -10.81
N VAL A 427 -5.61 2.38 -11.18
CA VAL A 427 -4.74 1.61 -10.29
C VAL A 427 -3.27 1.90 -10.62
N CYS A 428 -2.42 1.98 -9.61
CA CYS A 428 -0.97 2.11 -9.75
C CYS A 428 -0.26 0.97 -9.00
N SER A 429 0.40 0.10 -9.75
CA SER A 429 1.07 -1.10 -9.24
C SER A 429 2.61 -0.96 -9.21
N GLU A 430 3.12 0.27 -9.19
CA GLU A 430 4.51 0.54 -8.83
C GLU A 430 4.70 0.28 -7.33
N VAL A 431 5.82 -0.34 -6.95
CA VAL A 431 6.14 -0.63 -5.56
C VAL A 431 6.40 0.67 -4.81
N PHE A 432 5.70 0.88 -3.69
CA PHE A 432 5.87 2.03 -2.81
C PHE A 432 5.89 1.61 -1.34
N ASP A 433 6.54 2.42 -0.50
CA ASP A 433 6.34 2.44 0.95
C ASP A 433 6.19 3.89 1.48
N HIS A 434 6.15 4.09 2.80
CA HIS A 434 6.06 5.44 3.40
C HIS A 434 7.18 6.39 2.97
N THR A 435 8.38 5.89 2.67
CA THR A 435 9.47 6.75 2.19
C THR A 435 9.18 7.33 0.81
N SER A 436 8.27 6.72 0.05
CA SER A 436 7.81 7.24 -1.25
C SER A 436 7.07 8.57 -1.11
N VAL A 437 6.41 8.83 0.02
CA VAL A 437 5.82 10.15 0.33
C VAL A 437 6.91 11.21 0.45
N ILE A 438 7.97 10.93 1.19
CA ILE A 438 9.13 11.84 1.28
C ILE A 438 9.74 12.02 -0.11
N ARG A 439 9.94 10.95 -0.88
CA ARG A 439 10.53 11.03 -2.22
C ARG A 439 9.68 11.86 -3.19
N PHE A 440 8.36 11.80 -3.10
CA PHE A 440 7.49 12.71 -3.83
C PHE A 440 7.78 14.17 -3.46
N LEU A 441 7.88 14.46 -2.16
CA LEU A 441 8.26 15.78 -1.68
C LEU A 441 9.68 16.18 -2.12
N GLU A 442 10.65 15.26 -2.19
CA GLU A 442 12.00 15.56 -2.69
C GLU A 442 11.94 16.00 -4.16
N ARG A 443 11.16 15.29 -4.98
CA ARG A 443 11.00 15.59 -6.41
C ARG A 443 10.31 16.92 -6.64
N TRP A 444 9.34 17.27 -5.78
CA TRP A 444 8.59 18.50 -5.88
C TRP A 444 9.35 19.72 -5.31
N THR A 445 9.93 19.60 -4.11
CA THR A 445 10.54 20.72 -3.38
C THR A 445 12.03 20.91 -3.68
N GLY A 446 12.71 19.86 -4.15
CA GLY A 446 14.17 19.79 -4.29
C GLY A 446 14.91 19.48 -2.97
N VAL A 447 14.21 19.27 -1.86
CA VAL A 447 14.81 19.00 -0.54
C VAL A 447 15.06 17.49 -0.39
N ARG A 448 16.31 17.08 -0.18
CA ARG A 448 16.69 15.66 -0.08
C ARG A 448 16.69 15.14 1.37
N GLU A 449 16.18 13.93 1.56
CA GLU A 449 16.22 13.14 2.79
C GLU A 449 17.35 12.08 2.77
N PRO A 450 18.53 12.35 3.38
CA PRO A 450 19.63 11.39 3.43
C PRO A 450 19.36 10.10 4.22
N ASN A 451 18.34 10.06 5.08
CA ASN A 451 18.05 8.87 5.90
C ASN A 451 17.46 7.70 5.11
N ILE A 452 16.84 7.94 3.95
CA ILE A 452 16.28 6.85 3.13
C ILE A 452 17.44 6.02 2.57
N SER A 453 17.46 4.74 2.92
CA SER A 453 18.51 3.80 2.52
C SER A 453 18.65 3.67 1.00
N ALA A 454 19.85 3.29 0.54
CA ALA A 454 20.11 3.06 -0.87
C ALA A 454 19.21 1.94 -1.45
N TRP A 455 18.93 0.91 -0.66
CA TRP A 455 18.03 -0.17 -1.04
C TRP A 455 16.58 0.33 -1.21
N ARG A 456 16.03 1.05 -0.23
CA ARG A 456 14.67 1.64 -0.35
C ARG A 456 14.54 2.55 -1.56
N ARG A 457 15.57 3.36 -1.85
CA ARG A 457 15.61 4.21 -3.06
C ARG A 457 15.61 3.42 -4.37
N THR A 458 16.11 2.19 -4.34
CA THR A 458 16.19 1.29 -5.49
C THR A 458 14.88 0.56 -5.73
N VAL A 459 14.24 0.06 -4.67
CA VAL A 459 13.07 -0.83 -4.76
C VAL A 459 11.73 -0.09 -4.77
N ALA A 460 11.58 0.98 -3.99
CA ALA A 460 10.36 1.77 -3.96
C ALA A 460 10.40 2.90 -5.01
N GLY A 461 9.23 3.37 -5.44
CA GLY A 461 9.08 4.52 -6.33
C GLY A 461 9.07 5.86 -5.60
N ASP A 462 8.83 6.94 -6.34
CA ASP A 462 8.71 8.32 -5.80
C ASP A 462 7.26 8.86 -5.83
N LEU A 463 6.27 7.95 -5.96
CA LEU A 463 4.83 8.18 -6.15
C LEU A 463 4.43 8.96 -7.42
N THR A 464 5.34 9.45 -8.24
CA THR A 464 4.96 10.29 -9.38
C THR A 464 4.18 9.54 -10.47
N SER A 465 4.31 8.22 -10.57
CA SER A 465 3.55 7.38 -11.50
C SER A 465 2.07 7.24 -11.14
N ALA A 466 1.67 7.58 -9.90
CA ALA A 466 0.27 7.59 -9.50
C ALA A 466 -0.54 8.76 -10.13
N PHE A 467 0.13 9.68 -10.82
CA PHE A 467 -0.48 10.88 -11.42
C PHE A 467 -0.42 10.84 -12.96
N ASP A 468 -1.36 11.52 -13.63
CA ASP A 468 -1.15 11.99 -15.00
C ASP A 468 -1.14 13.52 -15.03
N PHE A 469 0.07 14.08 -14.98
CA PHE A 469 0.32 15.52 -15.01
C PHE A 469 -0.04 16.19 -16.35
N ARG A 470 -0.55 15.44 -17.34
CA ARG A 470 -0.80 15.94 -18.71
C ARG A 470 -2.28 16.13 -19.06
N ARG A 471 -3.23 15.46 -18.38
CA ARG A 471 -4.66 15.47 -18.76
C ARG A 471 -5.58 15.27 -17.54
N GLY A 472 -6.66 16.05 -17.46
CA GLY A 472 -7.84 15.72 -16.65
C GLY A 472 -8.77 14.79 -17.42
N ARG A 473 -9.42 13.83 -16.75
CA ARG A 473 -10.39 12.91 -17.36
C ARG A 473 -11.76 12.99 -16.70
N PRO A 474 -12.85 12.71 -17.46
CA PRO A 474 -14.19 12.74 -16.92
C PRO A 474 -14.44 11.61 -15.92
N ARG A 475 -15.47 11.84 -15.12
CA ARG A 475 -15.88 11.13 -13.92
C ARG A 475 -16.61 9.80 -14.22
N PRO A 476 -16.39 8.72 -13.44
CA PRO A 476 -17.29 7.57 -13.34
C PRO A 476 -18.41 7.78 -12.30
N ALA A 477 -19.56 7.11 -12.46
CA ALA A 477 -20.71 7.22 -11.55
C ALA A 477 -20.67 6.17 -10.42
N VAL A 478 -21.01 6.54 -9.17
CA VAL A 478 -21.11 5.61 -8.01
C VAL A 478 -21.98 6.15 -6.84
N HIS A 479 -22.30 5.28 -5.86
CA HIS A 479 -23.46 5.27 -4.93
C HIS A 479 -23.20 5.71 -3.46
N ARG A 480 -24.29 5.94 -2.68
CA ARG A 480 -24.32 6.47 -1.28
C ARG A 480 -24.26 5.45 -0.10
N PRO A 481 -23.49 5.72 0.98
CA PRO A 481 -23.55 5.21 2.35
C PRO A 481 -24.69 5.72 3.18
N GLY A 482 -24.99 4.91 4.20
CA GLY A 482 -25.91 5.19 5.28
C GLY A 482 -25.29 5.92 6.48
N PRO A 483 -26.12 6.19 7.50
CA PRO A 483 -25.73 6.92 8.72
C PRO A 483 -24.85 6.08 9.68
N ILE A 484 -24.09 6.78 10.53
CA ILE A 484 -23.20 6.24 11.57
C ILE A 484 -24.02 5.63 12.74
N PRO A 485 -23.84 4.35 13.10
CA PRO A 485 -24.50 3.77 14.28
C PRO A 485 -23.79 4.11 15.60
N PRO A 486 -24.50 4.15 16.76
CA PRO A 486 -23.88 4.36 18.07
C PRO A 486 -22.85 3.28 18.44
N MET A 487 -21.85 3.64 19.27
CA MET A 487 -20.82 2.69 19.73
C MET A 487 -21.41 1.52 20.53
N SER A 488 -21.13 0.28 20.11
CA SER A 488 -21.66 -0.95 20.73
C SER A 488 -20.59 -1.87 21.35
N GLY A 489 -19.35 -1.40 21.47
CA GLY A 489 -18.20 -2.16 22.01
C GLY A 489 -17.43 -2.99 20.98
N ARG A 490 -16.16 -3.28 21.29
CA ARG A 490 -15.22 -3.98 20.39
C ARG A 490 -15.41 -5.50 20.39
N TRP A 491 -15.15 -6.15 19.25
CA TRP A 491 -15.29 -7.60 19.09
C TRP A 491 -14.33 -8.17 18.05
N ARG A 492 -14.16 -9.51 18.03
CA ARG A 492 -13.32 -10.21 17.06
C ARG A 492 -14.18 -11.00 16.09
N PRO A 493 -14.05 -10.76 14.77
CA PRO A 493 -14.76 -11.55 13.77
C PRO A 493 -14.37 -13.03 13.79
N GLU A 494 -15.37 -13.90 13.77
CA GLU A 494 -15.21 -15.35 13.64
C GLU A 494 -15.55 -15.79 12.20
N PRO A 495 -14.79 -16.72 11.60
CA PRO A 495 -15.12 -17.26 10.30
C PRO A 495 -16.47 -18.00 10.34
N PRO A 496 -17.28 -17.94 9.28
CA PRO A 496 -18.51 -18.70 9.21
C PRO A 496 -18.23 -20.22 9.18
N ALA A 497 -19.17 -21.02 9.67
CA ALA A 497 -19.04 -22.48 9.67
C ALA A 497 -18.89 -23.07 8.24
N GLN A 498 -19.55 -22.45 7.27
CA GLN A 498 -19.38 -22.73 5.83
C GLN A 498 -18.61 -21.57 5.22
N GLN A 499 -17.37 -21.84 4.80
CA GLN A 499 -16.47 -20.84 4.22
C GLN A 499 -16.44 -20.97 2.70
N HIS A 500 -16.34 -19.84 2.02
CA HIS A 500 -16.18 -19.75 0.58
C HIS A 500 -15.15 -18.67 0.27
N MET A 501 -14.43 -18.80 -0.84
CA MET A 501 -13.54 -17.74 -1.29
C MET A 501 -14.35 -16.46 -1.57
N PRO A 502 -13.86 -15.28 -1.18
CA PRO A 502 -14.46 -14.02 -1.58
C PRO A 502 -14.54 -13.91 -3.10
N VAL A 503 -15.59 -13.26 -3.59
CA VAL A 503 -15.71 -12.90 -5.00
C VAL A 503 -15.25 -11.45 -5.15
N GLN A 504 -14.22 -11.22 -5.96
CA GLN A 504 -13.81 -9.87 -6.34
C GLN A 504 -14.84 -9.29 -7.32
N GLU A 505 -15.13 -7.99 -7.21
CA GLU A 505 -15.99 -7.28 -8.16
C GLU A 505 -15.50 -7.52 -9.60
N GLU A 506 -16.42 -7.79 -10.52
CA GLU A 506 -16.10 -8.03 -11.92
C GLU A 506 -15.58 -6.75 -12.62
N GLY A 507 -14.78 -6.95 -13.65
CA GLY A 507 -14.30 -5.89 -14.54
C GLY A 507 -12.89 -5.40 -14.25
N THR A 508 -12.41 -4.52 -15.12
CA THR A 508 -11.06 -3.96 -15.07
C THR A 508 -11.08 -2.49 -14.67
N ARG A 509 -9.90 -1.94 -14.38
CA ARG A 509 -9.67 -0.52 -14.14
C ARG A 509 -8.59 0.02 -15.07
N PRO A 510 -8.62 1.32 -15.44
CA PRO A 510 -7.46 1.97 -16.04
C PRO A 510 -6.21 1.77 -15.16
N ALA A 511 -5.08 1.41 -15.75
CA ALA A 511 -3.82 1.20 -15.05
C ALA A 511 -2.79 2.29 -15.43
N ARG A 512 -2.03 2.75 -14.43
CA ARG A 512 -0.91 3.68 -14.65
C ARG A 512 0.25 2.96 -15.35
N PRO A 513 0.95 3.63 -16.29
CA PRO A 513 2.14 3.06 -16.90
C PRO A 513 3.23 2.86 -15.85
N LEU A 514 3.88 1.71 -15.85
CA LEU A 514 4.90 1.39 -14.85
C LEU A 514 6.32 1.50 -15.43
N PRO A 515 7.34 1.68 -14.56
CA PRO A 515 8.72 1.84 -15.01
C PRO A 515 9.47 0.51 -15.22
N TYR A 516 8.76 -0.62 -15.27
CA TYR A 516 9.32 -1.96 -15.33
C TYR A 516 9.13 -2.61 -16.69
N GLN A 517 10.02 -3.54 -17.06
CA GLN A 517 9.79 -4.48 -18.16
C GLN A 517 10.50 -5.81 -17.83
N PRO A 518 9.98 -6.56 -16.84
CA PRO A 518 10.62 -7.76 -16.33
C PRO A 518 10.48 -8.94 -17.29
N ASP A 519 11.52 -9.76 -17.37
CA ASP A 519 11.49 -11.07 -18.03
C ASP A 519 12.44 -12.06 -17.34
N ALA A 520 12.10 -13.35 -17.41
CA ALA A 520 12.97 -14.41 -16.92
C ALA A 520 12.75 -15.72 -17.68
N TYR A 521 13.84 -16.45 -17.90
CA TYR A 521 13.87 -17.76 -18.53
C TYR A 521 15.04 -18.58 -17.99
N ALA A 522 15.02 -19.90 -18.16
CA ALA A 522 16.07 -20.78 -17.63
C ALA A 522 16.80 -21.52 -18.74
N LYS A 523 18.11 -21.68 -18.58
CA LYS A 523 18.99 -22.47 -19.45
C LYS A 523 19.74 -23.50 -18.63
N VAL A 524 19.90 -24.71 -19.15
CA VAL A 524 20.77 -25.71 -18.51
C VAL A 524 22.23 -25.39 -18.86
N ALA A 525 23.06 -25.20 -17.83
CA ALA A 525 24.50 -25.00 -17.99
C ALA A 525 25.25 -25.43 -16.71
N GLY A 526 26.36 -26.17 -16.90
CA GLY A 526 27.22 -26.58 -15.78
C GLY A 526 26.54 -27.49 -14.75
N GLY A 527 25.57 -28.32 -15.17
CA GLY A 527 24.82 -29.20 -14.25
C GLY A 527 23.78 -28.46 -13.39
N ALA A 528 23.39 -27.24 -13.77
CA ALA A 528 22.39 -26.44 -13.06
C ALA A 528 21.46 -25.72 -14.05
N LEU A 529 20.32 -25.23 -13.55
CA LEU A 529 19.49 -24.26 -14.25
C LEU A 529 19.98 -22.85 -13.94
N GLN A 530 20.45 -22.16 -14.97
CA GLN A 530 20.76 -20.74 -14.93
C GLN A 530 19.49 -19.97 -15.28
N VAL A 531 18.78 -19.50 -14.25
CA VAL A 531 17.59 -18.65 -14.38
C VAL A 531 18.06 -17.24 -14.65
N GLN A 532 17.97 -16.83 -15.91
CA GLN A 532 18.32 -15.48 -16.35
C GLN A 532 17.18 -14.54 -16.01
N LEU A 533 17.50 -13.45 -15.33
CA LEU A 533 16.60 -12.34 -15.04
C LEU A 533 16.97 -11.15 -15.90
N SER A 534 15.96 -10.45 -16.40
CA SER A 534 16.18 -9.16 -17.03
C SER A 534 15.05 -8.19 -16.72
N ASN A 535 15.40 -6.92 -16.71
CA ASN A 535 14.46 -5.83 -16.63
C ASN A 535 15.00 -4.70 -17.51
N THR A 536 14.31 -4.46 -18.62
CA THR A 536 14.66 -3.38 -19.57
C THR A 536 13.94 -2.07 -19.26
N GLY A 537 13.17 -2.04 -18.17
CA GLY A 537 12.53 -0.86 -17.63
C GLY A 537 13.53 0.16 -17.08
N ARG A 538 13.00 1.34 -16.73
CA ARG A 538 13.79 2.48 -16.26
C ARG A 538 14.10 2.42 -14.76
N ALA A 539 13.28 1.72 -13.97
CA ALA A 539 13.47 1.47 -12.54
C ALA A 539 13.89 0.02 -12.28
N SER A 540 14.42 -0.27 -11.09
CA SER A 540 14.73 -1.63 -10.65
C SER A 540 13.44 -2.43 -10.44
N ALA A 541 13.43 -3.71 -10.81
CA ALA A 541 12.33 -4.62 -10.52
C ALA A 541 12.77 -5.62 -9.44
N HIS A 542 11.98 -5.75 -8.39
CA HIS A 542 12.19 -6.77 -7.37
C HIS A 542 11.70 -8.13 -7.88
N PHE A 543 12.54 -9.15 -7.81
CA PHE A 543 12.19 -10.53 -8.10
C PHE A 543 12.31 -11.39 -6.85
N ALA A 544 11.35 -12.28 -6.64
CA ALA A 544 11.39 -13.30 -5.60
C ALA A 544 11.29 -14.70 -6.22
N LEU A 545 12.10 -15.65 -5.75
CA LEU A 545 12.10 -17.05 -6.19
C LEU A 545 11.61 -17.94 -5.05
N TYR A 546 10.53 -18.68 -5.28
CA TYR A 546 9.87 -19.59 -4.36
C TYR A 546 10.21 -21.06 -4.69
N PRO A 547 10.96 -21.77 -3.83
CA PRO A 547 11.45 -23.13 -4.08
C PRO A 547 10.45 -24.21 -3.60
N TYR A 548 9.56 -24.69 -4.47
CA TYR A 548 8.55 -25.70 -4.09
C TYR A 548 9.10 -27.12 -4.06
N ALA A 549 10.19 -27.43 -4.77
CA ALA A 549 10.88 -28.71 -4.67
C ALA A 549 12.09 -28.67 -3.71
N LYS A 550 12.15 -27.65 -2.84
CA LYS A 550 13.23 -27.43 -1.87
C LYS A 550 14.59 -27.21 -2.54
N GLU A 551 14.59 -26.54 -3.69
CA GLU A 551 15.81 -26.11 -4.38
C GLU A 551 16.66 -25.17 -3.52
N PHE A 552 16.01 -24.40 -2.66
CA PHE A 552 16.61 -23.59 -1.62
C PHE A 552 15.86 -23.79 -0.31
N ALA A 553 16.51 -23.46 0.81
CA ALA A 553 15.90 -23.56 2.14
C ALA A 553 14.79 -22.52 2.38
N ALA A 554 14.85 -21.38 1.68
CA ALA A 554 13.91 -20.29 1.79
C ALA A 554 13.80 -19.53 0.46
N PRO A 555 12.71 -18.76 0.25
CA PRO A 555 12.62 -17.83 -0.85
C PRO A 555 13.86 -16.94 -1.00
N GLN A 556 14.25 -16.67 -2.24
CA GLN A 556 15.41 -15.83 -2.59
C GLN A 556 14.95 -14.54 -3.25
N HIS A 557 15.69 -13.44 -3.05
CA HIS A 557 15.28 -12.12 -3.51
C HIS A 557 16.39 -11.42 -4.28
N LYS A 558 16.04 -10.69 -5.34
CA LYS A 558 16.97 -9.90 -6.15
C LYS A 558 16.31 -8.64 -6.70
N ASP A 559 16.98 -7.50 -6.57
CA ASP A 559 16.59 -6.25 -7.23
C ASP A 559 17.38 -6.09 -8.53
N VAL A 560 16.69 -6.09 -9.67
CA VAL A 560 17.34 -6.13 -10.99
C VAL A 560 17.02 -4.90 -11.82
N ARG A 561 18.09 -4.16 -12.16
CA ARG A 561 18.10 -3.16 -13.23
C ARG A 561 19.06 -3.64 -14.32
N GLY A 562 18.53 -4.03 -15.48
CA GLY A 562 19.33 -4.66 -16.53
C GLY A 562 19.23 -6.18 -16.48
N LYS A 563 20.27 -6.89 -16.03
CA LYS A 563 20.31 -8.36 -16.02
C LYS A 563 20.94 -8.90 -14.73
N ASP A 564 20.46 -10.05 -14.29
CA ASP A 564 21.06 -10.84 -13.21
C ASP A 564 20.69 -12.33 -13.43
N GLN A 565 21.12 -13.24 -12.56
CA GLN A 565 20.79 -14.65 -12.64
C GLN A 565 20.70 -15.34 -11.28
N TRP A 566 19.89 -16.39 -11.19
CA TRP A 566 20.02 -17.42 -10.15
C TRP A 566 20.60 -18.70 -10.75
N THR A 567 21.40 -19.41 -9.96
CA THR A 567 21.82 -20.78 -10.25
C THR A 567 21.01 -21.73 -9.38
N VAL A 568 20.11 -22.50 -10.01
CA VAL A 568 19.27 -23.50 -9.35
C VAL A 568 19.89 -24.88 -9.57
N PRO A 569 20.31 -25.61 -8.51
CA PRO A 569 20.91 -26.93 -8.64
C PRO A 569 19.96 -27.93 -9.30
N LEU A 570 20.47 -28.77 -10.21
CA LEU A 570 19.73 -29.89 -10.80
C LEU A 570 20.03 -31.18 -10.03
N THR A 571 19.49 -31.32 -8.83
CA THR A 571 19.68 -32.52 -7.98
C THR A 571 18.56 -33.56 -8.15
N GLY A 572 17.61 -33.33 -9.05
CA GLY A 572 16.45 -34.20 -9.27
C GLY A 572 15.32 -33.47 -10.01
N ALA A 573 14.08 -33.73 -9.59
CA ALA A 573 12.94 -32.91 -9.99
C ALA A 573 13.02 -31.52 -9.36
N TYR A 574 12.62 -30.49 -10.09
CA TYR A 574 12.54 -29.11 -9.65
C TYR A 574 11.14 -28.55 -9.93
N ARG A 575 10.70 -27.65 -9.06
CA ARG A 575 9.49 -26.86 -9.17
C ARG A 575 9.70 -25.56 -8.40
N PHE A 576 9.84 -24.44 -9.11
CA PHE A 576 9.98 -23.13 -8.48
C PHE A 576 9.25 -22.04 -9.27
N THR A 577 8.89 -20.96 -8.57
CA THR A 577 8.21 -19.81 -9.15
C THR A 577 9.03 -18.55 -8.93
N VAL A 578 9.26 -17.78 -9.99
CA VAL A 578 9.79 -16.42 -9.90
C VAL A 578 8.64 -15.44 -10.02
N THR A 579 8.47 -14.54 -9.06
CA THR A 579 7.50 -13.44 -9.11
C THR A 579 8.20 -12.10 -9.21
N GLY A 580 7.46 -11.07 -9.64
CA GLY A 580 7.95 -9.69 -9.72
C GLY A 580 6.79 -8.67 -9.73
N PRO A 581 7.08 -7.39 -9.98
CA PRO A 581 6.06 -6.34 -9.98
C PRO A 581 5.03 -6.54 -11.09
N ASN A 582 3.86 -5.91 -10.94
CA ASN A 582 2.78 -5.87 -11.93
C ASN A 582 2.35 -7.25 -12.47
N GLY A 583 2.12 -8.22 -11.59
CA GLY A 583 1.64 -9.54 -11.98
C GLY A 583 2.68 -10.43 -12.68
N PHE A 584 3.95 -10.02 -12.75
CA PHE A 584 5.00 -10.84 -13.34
C PHE A 584 5.15 -12.18 -12.60
N ARG A 585 5.15 -13.27 -13.38
CA ARG A 585 5.33 -14.65 -12.90
C ARG A 585 6.03 -15.52 -13.94
N ARG A 586 6.95 -16.35 -13.48
CA ARG A 586 7.51 -17.47 -14.25
C ARG A 586 7.48 -18.72 -13.39
N GLU A 587 6.88 -19.79 -13.87
CA GLU A 587 6.93 -21.10 -13.21
C GLU A 587 7.84 -22.03 -14.00
N PHE A 588 8.68 -22.78 -13.27
CA PHE A 588 9.61 -23.74 -13.82
C PHE A 588 9.38 -25.08 -13.14
N GLU A 589 8.99 -26.08 -13.91
CA GLU A 589 8.84 -27.45 -13.44
C GLU A 589 9.49 -28.42 -14.41
N GLY A 590 10.19 -29.42 -13.88
CA GLY A 590 10.77 -30.48 -14.67
C GLY A 590 11.75 -31.36 -13.90
N ALA A 591 12.50 -32.19 -14.60
CA ALA A 591 13.51 -33.06 -14.01
C ALA A 591 14.78 -33.12 -14.87
N GLY A 592 15.94 -33.20 -14.22
CA GLY A 592 17.24 -33.27 -14.91
C GLY A 592 17.43 -32.11 -15.90
N ASP A 593 17.96 -32.40 -17.08
CA ASP A 593 18.12 -31.44 -18.17
C ASP A 593 16.89 -31.37 -19.12
N ALA A 594 15.79 -32.04 -18.74
CA ALA A 594 14.56 -32.15 -19.52
C ALA A 594 14.77 -32.62 -20.97
N ASP A 595 15.68 -33.59 -21.18
CA ASP A 595 16.03 -34.13 -22.50
C ASP A 595 16.48 -33.03 -23.50
N GLY A 596 17.04 -31.95 -22.98
CA GLY A 596 17.51 -30.79 -23.74
C GLY A 596 16.43 -29.82 -24.20
N ALA A 597 15.19 -29.93 -23.71
CA ALA A 597 14.13 -28.95 -23.96
C ALA A 597 14.45 -27.62 -23.26
N GLU A 598 14.43 -26.52 -24.01
CA GLU A 598 14.71 -25.18 -23.51
C GLU A 598 13.74 -24.16 -24.13
N VAL A 599 13.24 -23.24 -23.31
CA VAL A 599 12.40 -22.11 -23.73
C VAL A 599 13.06 -20.83 -23.25
N THR A 600 13.39 -19.94 -24.19
CA THR A 600 13.85 -18.58 -23.88
C THR A 600 12.89 -17.57 -24.44
N THR A 601 12.89 -16.37 -23.85
CA THR A 601 11.94 -15.32 -24.19
C THR A 601 12.62 -14.04 -24.65
N TYR A 602 11.90 -13.31 -25.49
CA TYR A 602 12.14 -11.92 -25.83
C TYR A 602 10.78 -11.22 -25.88
N LEU A 603 10.68 -10.05 -25.25
CA LEU A 603 9.46 -9.25 -25.21
C LEU A 603 9.64 -8.05 -26.16
N ASP A 604 8.79 -7.94 -27.17
CA ASP A 604 8.72 -6.75 -28.01
C ASP A 604 7.75 -5.75 -27.38
N HIS A 605 8.28 -4.64 -26.86
CA HIS A 605 7.47 -3.61 -26.21
C HIS A 605 6.67 -2.76 -27.19
N HIS A 606 7.09 -2.68 -28.45
CA HIS A 606 6.47 -1.81 -29.44
C HIS A 606 5.16 -2.44 -29.91
N ASP A 607 5.25 -3.70 -30.33
CA ASP A 607 4.10 -4.46 -30.86
C ASP A 607 3.35 -5.22 -29.75
N ARG A 608 3.91 -5.29 -28.53
CA ARG A 608 3.40 -6.08 -27.40
C ARG A 608 3.35 -7.56 -27.71
N ASP A 609 4.44 -8.08 -28.25
CA ASP A 609 4.57 -9.49 -28.60
C ASP A 609 5.48 -10.23 -27.63
N VAL A 610 5.06 -11.44 -27.26
CA VAL A 610 5.90 -12.42 -26.55
C VAL A 610 6.51 -13.37 -27.57
N HIS A 611 7.82 -13.31 -27.75
CA HIS A 611 8.56 -14.24 -28.60
C HIS A 611 9.11 -15.39 -27.75
N LEU A 612 8.56 -16.58 -27.98
CA LEU A 612 9.02 -17.83 -27.41
C LEU A 612 10.00 -18.51 -28.37
N ILE A 613 11.25 -18.70 -27.95
CA ILE A 613 12.24 -19.46 -28.72
C ILE A 613 12.30 -20.86 -28.10
N LEU A 614 11.72 -21.82 -28.81
CA LEU A 614 11.66 -23.23 -28.46
C LEU A 614 12.91 -23.91 -29.00
N ARG A 615 13.74 -24.49 -28.14
CA ARG A 615 15.02 -25.09 -28.51
C ARG A 615 15.10 -26.53 -28.04
N ASN A 616 15.56 -27.40 -28.94
CA ASN A 616 15.89 -28.78 -28.63
C ASN A 616 17.41 -28.96 -28.66
N ARG A 617 18.01 -29.17 -27.49
CA ARG A 617 19.44 -29.47 -27.32
C ARG A 617 19.72 -30.98 -27.18
N GLY A 618 18.68 -31.80 -27.16
CA GLY A 618 18.76 -33.25 -27.05
C GLY A 618 19.10 -33.94 -28.36
N GLN A 619 18.96 -35.26 -28.34
CA GLN A 619 19.31 -36.16 -29.45
C GLN A 619 18.10 -36.69 -30.23
N ARG A 620 16.89 -36.52 -29.70
CA ARG A 620 15.62 -36.93 -30.32
C ARG A 620 14.74 -35.71 -30.60
N PRO A 621 13.86 -35.73 -31.62
CA PRO A 621 12.87 -34.67 -31.81
C PRO A 621 12.04 -34.45 -30.53
N VAL A 622 11.72 -33.19 -30.25
CA VAL A 622 10.87 -32.78 -29.11
C VAL A 622 9.74 -31.93 -29.65
N THR A 623 8.51 -32.26 -29.31
CA THR A 623 7.31 -31.48 -29.57
C THR A 623 7.00 -30.62 -28.36
N PHE A 624 6.98 -29.32 -28.58
CA PHE A 624 6.52 -28.34 -27.61
C PHE A 624 5.04 -28.06 -27.85
N VAL A 625 4.27 -27.94 -26.78
CA VAL A 625 2.89 -27.46 -26.82
C VAL A 625 2.84 -26.10 -26.14
N VAL A 626 2.38 -25.08 -26.85
CA VAL A 626 2.16 -23.72 -26.33
C VAL A 626 0.67 -23.45 -26.30
N ARG A 627 0.13 -23.03 -25.16
CA ARG A 627 -1.29 -22.67 -25.02
C ARG A 627 -1.48 -21.48 -24.07
N PRO A 628 -2.55 -20.68 -24.22
CA PRO A 628 -2.87 -19.62 -23.28
C PRO A 628 -3.62 -20.17 -22.06
N LEU A 629 -3.37 -19.60 -20.89
CA LEU A 629 -4.09 -19.87 -19.64
C LEU A 629 -5.01 -18.69 -19.24
N GLY A 630 -4.80 -17.53 -19.86
CA GLY A 630 -5.53 -16.30 -19.57
C GLY A 630 -5.22 -15.22 -20.59
N TYR A 631 -5.96 -14.12 -20.51
CA TYR A 631 -5.77 -12.93 -21.37
C TYR A 631 -5.86 -13.24 -22.87
N ALA A 632 -6.69 -14.20 -23.24
CA ALA A 632 -7.10 -14.49 -24.60
C ALA A 632 -8.63 -14.58 -24.65
N ASP A 633 -9.24 -14.34 -25.82
CA ASP A 633 -10.68 -14.53 -26.01
C ASP A 633 -11.06 -15.97 -25.62
N GLU A 634 -12.22 -16.18 -24.99
CA GLU A 634 -12.68 -17.52 -24.60
C GLU A 634 -12.82 -18.47 -25.79
N THR A 635 -13.09 -17.92 -26.98
CA THR A 635 -13.10 -18.69 -28.23
C THR A 635 -11.69 -19.09 -28.68
N ASP A 636 -10.68 -18.23 -28.45
CA ASP A 636 -9.27 -18.51 -28.73
C ASP A 636 -8.60 -19.40 -27.69
N LEU A 637 -9.02 -19.37 -26.41
CA LEU A 637 -8.46 -20.20 -25.34
C LEU A 637 -8.62 -21.72 -25.61
N ARG A 638 -9.63 -22.11 -26.41
CA ARG A 638 -9.88 -23.52 -26.76
C ARG A 638 -9.21 -23.96 -28.07
N ASP A 639 -8.94 -23.03 -28.98
CA ASP A 639 -8.45 -23.33 -30.34
C ASP A 639 -6.99 -22.87 -30.60
N TRP A 640 -6.42 -21.99 -29.76
CA TRP A 640 -5.05 -21.47 -29.90
C TRP A 640 -4.00 -22.39 -29.24
N GLU A 641 -4.10 -23.71 -29.41
CA GLU A 641 -3.00 -24.61 -29.04
C GLU A 641 -2.01 -24.75 -30.21
N ARG A 642 -0.72 -24.50 -29.96
CA ARG A 642 0.35 -24.63 -30.95
C ARG A 642 1.27 -25.78 -30.59
N SER A 643 1.20 -26.86 -31.35
CA SER A 643 2.16 -27.97 -31.32
C SER A 643 3.31 -27.72 -32.29
N VAL A 644 4.54 -27.70 -31.80
CA VAL A 644 5.75 -27.40 -32.58
C VAL A 644 6.83 -28.45 -32.33
N THR A 645 7.05 -29.33 -33.31
CA THR A 645 8.15 -30.30 -33.27
C THR A 645 9.46 -29.66 -33.71
N VAL A 646 10.46 -29.71 -32.83
CA VAL A 646 11.81 -29.17 -33.04
C VAL A 646 12.81 -30.31 -33.14
N LYS A 647 13.53 -30.38 -34.28
CA LYS A 647 14.59 -31.37 -34.52
C LYS A 647 15.78 -31.16 -33.56
N PRO A 648 16.57 -32.22 -33.27
CA PRO A 648 17.80 -32.12 -32.49
C PRO A 648 18.71 -30.97 -32.94
N GLY A 649 19.22 -30.19 -31.99
CA GLY A 649 20.11 -29.05 -32.24
C GLY A 649 19.46 -27.85 -32.93
N ARG A 650 18.14 -27.83 -33.13
CA ARG A 650 17.42 -26.72 -33.79
C ARG A 650 16.60 -25.89 -32.80
N SER A 651 16.12 -24.76 -33.32
CA SER A 651 15.18 -23.88 -32.65
C SER A 651 14.04 -23.46 -33.58
N ARG A 652 12.89 -23.14 -32.99
CA ARG A 652 11.71 -22.56 -33.65
C ARG A 652 11.18 -21.41 -32.79
N ALA A 653 10.73 -20.34 -33.44
CA ALA A 653 10.08 -19.24 -32.76
C ALA A 653 8.56 -19.40 -32.83
N VAL A 654 7.88 -19.11 -31.73
CA VAL A 654 6.43 -18.92 -31.66
C VAL A 654 6.20 -17.51 -31.12
N VAL A 655 5.32 -16.76 -31.76
CA VAL A 655 4.97 -15.40 -31.36
C VAL A 655 3.54 -15.40 -30.85
N HIS A 656 3.33 -14.80 -29.68
CA HIS A 656 2.01 -14.56 -29.11
C HIS A 656 1.82 -13.05 -28.98
N SER A 657 0.80 -12.51 -29.63
CA SER A 657 0.49 -11.09 -29.46
C SER A 657 -0.34 -10.88 -28.21
N ALA A 658 0.15 -10.00 -27.32
CA ALA A 658 -0.57 -9.54 -26.14
C ALA A 658 -1.30 -8.22 -26.40
N ALA A 659 -1.28 -7.69 -27.62
CA ALA A 659 -1.80 -6.36 -27.93
C ALA A 659 -3.30 -6.22 -27.63
N ASP A 660 -4.09 -7.22 -28.05
CA ASP A 660 -5.55 -7.26 -27.85
C ASP A 660 -5.94 -7.38 -26.37
N ALA A 661 -5.10 -8.02 -25.57
CA ALA A 661 -5.22 -8.07 -24.11
C ALA A 661 -4.47 -6.93 -23.41
N HIS A 662 -4.26 -5.81 -24.11
CA HIS A 662 -3.64 -4.61 -23.57
C HIS A 662 -2.24 -4.80 -22.98
N GLY A 663 -1.49 -5.79 -23.47
CA GLY A 663 -0.14 -6.15 -23.04
C GLY A 663 -0.10 -7.29 -22.02
N TRP A 664 -1.24 -7.77 -21.53
CA TRP A 664 -1.30 -8.92 -20.62
C TRP A 664 -1.14 -10.24 -21.37
N TYR A 665 -0.41 -11.18 -20.77
CA TYR A 665 -0.24 -12.54 -21.29
C TYR A 665 -0.15 -13.54 -20.14
N ASP A 666 -0.63 -14.76 -20.36
CA ASP A 666 -0.45 -15.92 -19.48
C ASP A 666 -0.39 -17.18 -20.33
N LEU A 667 0.81 -17.72 -20.52
CA LEU A 667 1.11 -18.80 -21.45
C LEU A 667 1.69 -20.00 -20.71
N GLU A 668 1.32 -21.20 -21.14
CA GLU A 668 1.96 -22.44 -20.74
C GLU A 668 2.72 -23.06 -21.90
N VAL A 669 3.91 -23.58 -21.62
CA VAL A 669 4.71 -24.37 -22.55
C VAL A 669 5.08 -25.70 -21.91
N THR A 670 4.72 -26.81 -22.56
CA THR A 670 5.14 -28.17 -22.20
C THR A 670 5.95 -28.82 -23.32
N ALA A 671 6.65 -29.91 -23.04
CA ALA A 671 7.43 -30.65 -24.03
C ALA A 671 7.37 -32.17 -23.80
N ASP A 672 7.35 -32.97 -24.87
CA ASP A 672 7.19 -34.43 -24.84
C ASP A 672 8.52 -35.24 -24.80
N GLY A 673 9.58 -34.67 -24.21
CA GLY A 673 10.96 -35.17 -24.32
C GLY A 673 11.29 -36.52 -23.66
N GLY A 674 10.40 -37.08 -22.85
CA GLY A 674 10.63 -38.27 -22.02
C GLY A 674 10.80 -37.94 -20.53
N SER A 675 11.16 -36.71 -20.21
CA SER A 675 11.19 -36.12 -18.87
C SER A 675 10.12 -35.03 -18.73
N PRO A 676 9.55 -34.82 -17.52
CA PRO A 676 8.63 -33.71 -17.28
C PRO A 676 9.27 -32.35 -17.62
N PHE A 677 8.53 -31.52 -18.35
CA PHE A 677 8.91 -30.14 -18.66
C PHE A 677 7.67 -29.26 -18.75
N ARG A 678 7.61 -28.24 -17.90
CA ARG A 678 6.55 -27.22 -17.93
C ARG A 678 7.13 -25.84 -17.61
N ARG A 679 6.71 -24.84 -18.38
CA ARG A 679 6.98 -23.42 -18.13
C ARG A 679 5.66 -22.66 -18.16
N ARG A 680 5.43 -21.79 -17.18
CA ARG A 680 4.34 -20.80 -17.23
C ARG A 680 4.94 -19.40 -17.33
N LEU A 681 4.40 -18.56 -18.19
CA LEU A 681 4.85 -17.20 -18.43
C LEU A 681 3.66 -16.26 -18.32
N MET A 682 3.59 -15.50 -17.24
CA MET A 682 2.55 -14.49 -17.03
C MET A 682 3.18 -13.12 -16.76
N GLY A 683 2.54 -12.07 -17.26
CA GLY A 683 2.95 -10.70 -16.98
C GLY A 683 2.29 -9.69 -17.91
N HIS A 684 2.85 -8.48 -17.91
CA HIS A 684 2.40 -7.36 -18.72
C HIS A 684 3.56 -6.74 -19.51
N ILE A 685 3.29 -6.35 -20.76
CA ILE A 685 4.23 -5.63 -21.63
C ILE A 685 3.92 -4.12 -21.57
N GLU A 686 4.80 -3.37 -20.91
CA GLU A 686 4.71 -1.93 -20.78
C GLU A 686 5.16 -1.23 -22.06
N ASN A 687 4.43 -0.19 -22.47
CA ASN A 687 4.81 0.69 -23.59
C ASN A 687 4.82 2.17 -23.20
N GLY A 688 4.83 2.45 -21.90
CA GLY A 688 4.84 3.82 -21.34
C GLY A 688 3.53 4.59 -21.48
N ARG A 689 2.43 3.94 -21.90
CA ARG A 689 1.08 4.53 -21.96
C ARG A 689 0.17 3.85 -20.92
N PRO A 690 -0.87 4.55 -20.42
CA PRO A 690 -1.87 3.92 -19.58
C PRO A 690 -2.44 2.64 -20.21
N SER A 691 -2.71 1.65 -19.38
CA SER A 691 -3.24 0.33 -19.76
C SER A 691 -4.55 0.05 -19.02
N VAL A 692 -4.93 -1.23 -18.90
CA VAL A 692 -5.94 -1.73 -17.98
C VAL A 692 -5.31 -2.71 -16.98
N SER A 693 -5.93 -2.86 -15.81
CA SER A 693 -5.59 -3.91 -14.84
C SER A 693 -5.77 -5.30 -15.47
N GLY A 694 -4.90 -6.24 -15.08
CA GLY A 694 -5.00 -7.65 -15.47
C GLY A 694 -5.91 -8.45 -14.55
#